data_AF-A0A2G5VI82-F1
#
_entry.id   AF-A0A2G5VI82-F1
#
_cell.length_a   1.000
_cell.length_b   1.000
_cell.length_c   1.000
_cell.angle_alpha   90.00
_cell.angle_beta   90.00
_cell.angle_gamma   90.00
#
_symmetry.space_group_name_H-M   'P 1'
#
loop_
_entity.id
_entity.type
_entity.pdbx_description
1 polymer ?
#
loop_
_entity_poly.entity_id
_entity_poly.type
_entity_poly.pdbx_seq_one_letter_code
_entity_poly.pdbx_strand_id
1 'polypeptide(L)'
;MQREPMMKLVLQLTTILCLLRKKPKTLPPRNLPKKKKDKKKSPQEMIDELSAKVVEAKALIPKIEEAAKNEHLPAEDKPKAEQLVSNLEAFVKDVETQVSEKQDELDKLNNANDAIKRLGDALDDAEKTAVPSNVTALNEFKDRIAPHIATLVEAVQQVPVSVEPSAAALRDRAAKFVSDLEKNIEKTGDDEKRAEQLKSDVGNAVNNVDDVVSKYHNQTQPLDVAKEDANKLKTAVEQLTKLAESSDKIDPQVAKDIKDSKTKAKELLQALEKAIPQEDVIRREQAEIHDRLNNLEKELAKVDEFKPEDALPVVDQLASDTTTLKAVTDSNNEKAAAPSSLISHDDLVVGLPEKVFQLQHAIDDKKQALNKAAAVNEIAPKLQLVSQQLQSVPQDIPASLDEQKQLLEDVENQKHNLENLLANLPENDPAADELRQKSQWDLSRLKDLLKQLGSAVGDKLAALAAFNAARKNAEDALLDITREDGSDDSKSPDELIDDLTKKEETVAKLRETVAGVKPDELDEKERAEYKDLLARLANAADVLKNKRAELEQALKAKAEEKSLHDAVDRIVSRLVPLVRDAEELRHNAEAVPTQYAPKAEELKKEVEAAKTIIVNAPTSDAHVQQLQQAVANAETLIPDLEERARLWEEFLVARNDIDALIEKLQQPLDAVVAKPKRSAEEATQDVANLRQSAQQLADLDNKIANLQRISELLDPLESAYADVRFLDVDAEQTRHQYDTVLSDVDAELEDETLLKQSADQVTKEIDDISKMIDSTDPEKSILDTIAKSDIPALKAQINRIKDRIVNADASRKHVTTDPKIAEDLENKLAKLEAELDDAIKTCDEHDKEQLILSLKLNISQFEQLPLDQLKPDDLKTAEKEITNSLKPEEAEPLLAKIQELRDAKRADDEARSAAHDNLVSLEKEAEDVTAKESAKKKKKDKKKFICTQAPLNGTIEDFWKMVIVSGLEYIVMLCELVEKGKPKSAEYFPLKIGDTMKTGKLCTITKESSVDVSGKI
;
A
#
# COMPACT_ATOMS: atom_id res chain seq x y z
N MET A 1 3.82 61.23 86.20
CA MET A 1 3.17 60.23 85.33
C MET A 1 3.78 60.23 83.92
N GLN A 2 5.09 59.94 83.75
CA GLN A 2 5.71 59.86 82.40
C GLN A 2 6.77 58.75 82.23
N ARG A 3 6.86 57.76 83.14
CA ARG A 3 7.84 56.65 83.01
C ARG A 3 7.32 55.37 82.34
N GLU A 4 6.00 55.20 82.19
CA GLU A 4 5.42 53.98 81.59
C GLU A 4 5.66 53.78 80.08
N PRO A 5 5.66 54.82 79.22
CA PRO A 5 5.89 54.62 77.78
C PRO A 5 7.34 54.21 77.46
N MET A 6 8.30 54.85 78.13
CA MET A 6 9.74 54.57 77.98
C MET A 6 10.11 53.17 78.48
N MET A 7 9.51 52.73 79.59
CA MET A 7 9.75 51.39 80.13
C MET A 7 9.13 50.28 79.25
N LYS A 8 8.01 50.56 78.57
CA LYS A 8 7.46 49.68 77.52
C LYS A 8 8.34 49.62 76.28
N LEU A 9 8.91 50.75 75.84
CA LEU A 9 9.83 50.80 74.70
C LEU A 9 11.14 50.07 75.00
N VAL A 10 11.71 50.26 76.20
CA VAL A 10 12.91 49.56 76.67
C VAL A 10 12.62 48.07 76.88
N LEU A 11 11.46 47.66 77.42
CA LEU A 11 11.10 46.24 77.48
C LEU A 11 10.92 45.63 76.08
N GLN A 12 10.29 46.33 75.15
CA GLN A 12 10.16 45.87 73.76
C GLN A 12 11.53 45.75 73.08
N LEU A 13 12.42 46.75 73.23
CA LEU A 13 13.79 46.74 72.70
C LEU A 13 14.65 45.64 73.33
N THR A 14 14.53 45.42 74.64
CA THR A 14 15.25 44.35 75.36
C THR A 14 14.73 42.96 74.96
N THR A 15 13.43 42.83 74.71
CA THR A 15 12.80 41.59 74.21
C THR A 15 13.25 41.29 72.79
N ILE A 16 13.32 42.31 71.92
CA ILE A 16 13.81 42.19 70.53
C ILE A 16 15.31 41.86 70.51
N LEU A 17 16.14 42.51 71.31
CA LEU A 17 17.58 42.18 71.46
C LEU A 17 17.83 40.79 72.05
N CYS A 18 16.95 40.32 72.95
CA CYS A 18 17.03 38.96 73.49
C CYS A 18 16.58 37.89 72.48
N LEU A 19 15.69 38.24 71.54
CA LEU A 19 15.32 37.40 70.41
C LEU A 19 16.41 37.37 69.33
N LEU A 20 17.08 38.50 69.07
CA LEU A 20 18.18 38.63 68.10
C LEU A 20 19.52 38.06 68.59
N ARG A 21 19.77 37.95 69.90
CA ARG A 21 20.99 37.34 70.49
C ARG A 21 21.00 35.81 70.51
N LYS A 22 19.96 35.12 70.04
CA LYS A 22 19.99 33.66 69.86
C LYS A 22 20.87 33.31 68.65
N LYS A 23 22.20 33.27 68.87
CA LYS A 23 23.12 32.55 67.98
C LYS A 23 22.59 31.11 67.78
N PRO A 24 22.54 30.57 66.55
CA PRO A 24 22.30 29.15 66.38
C PRO A 24 23.48 28.39 67.01
N LYS A 25 23.18 27.62 68.06
CA LYS A 25 24.14 26.68 68.68
C LYS A 25 24.51 25.63 67.64
N THR A 26 25.80 25.50 67.37
CA THR A 26 26.40 24.26 66.88
C THR A 26 26.07 23.11 67.86
N LEU A 27 25.49 22.03 67.34
CA LEU A 27 25.21 20.79 68.10
C LEU A 27 26.18 19.70 67.63
N PRO A 28 26.88 18.98 68.53
CA PRO A 28 27.60 17.75 68.21
C PRO A 28 26.68 16.50 68.31
N PRO A 29 27.11 15.31 67.85
CA PRO A 29 26.19 14.25 67.41
C PRO A 29 25.97 13.13 68.44
N ARG A 30 24.72 12.67 68.61
CA ARG A 30 24.24 11.27 68.39
C ARG A 30 22.90 10.90 69.07
N ASN A 31 22.11 10.13 68.31
CA ASN A 31 21.12 9.09 68.63
C ASN A 31 19.64 9.43 68.97
N LEU A 32 18.82 9.42 67.90
CA LEU A 32 17.53 8.72 67.61
C LEU A 32 16.36 8.74 68.65
N PRO A 33 15.05 8.63 68.26
CA PRO A 33 14.45 8.46 66.93
C PRO A 33 13.26 9.41 66.57
N LYS A 34 12.96 9.49 65.27
CA LYS A 34 11.68 9.88 64.62
C LYS A 34 11.01 11.21 65.04
N LYS A 35 11.35 12.32 64.35
CA LYS A 35 10.46 13.48 64.17
C LYS A 35 10.48 13.98 62.72
N LYS A 36 9.34 14.56 62.34
CA LYS A 36 8.89 15.02 61.01
C LYS A 36 9.99 15.67 60.15
N LYS A 37 9.92 15.42 58.83
CA LYS A 37 10.69 16.12 57.79
C LYS A 37 10.52 17.63 57.96
N ASP A 38 11.51 18.31 58.52
CA ASP A 38 11.66 19.76 58.34
C ASP A 38 12.08 19.98 56.88
N LYS A 39 11.21 20.62 56.09
CA LYS A 39 11.53 21.05 54.73
C LYS A 39 12.72 22.01 54.82
N LYS A 40 13.84 21.67 54.16
CA LYS A 40 14.93 22.62 53.88
C LYS A 40 14.32 23.80 53.12
N LYS A 41 14.44 25.01 53.68
CA LYS A 41 13.97 26.24 53.02
C LYS A 41 14.75 26.45 51.73
N SER A 42 14.06 26.87 50.67
CA SER A 42 14.70 27.20 49.39
C SER A 42 15.56 28.47 49.52
N PRO A 43 16.57 28.69 48.65
CA PRO A 43 17.33 29.94 48.64
C PRO A 43 16.44 31.18 48.56
N GLN A 44 15.35 31.13 47.77
CA GLN A 44 14.34 32.19 47.70
C GLN A 44 13.61 32.41 49.04
N GLU A 45 13.15 31.34 49.70
CA GLU A 45 12.51 31.44 51.01
C GLU A 45 13.46 32.00 52.10
N MET A 46 14.75 31.72 51.97
CA MET A 46 15.79 32.29 52.84
C MET A 46 16.05 33.76 52.55
N ILE A 47 16.08 34.16 51.28
CA ILE A 47 16.19 35.57 50.85
C ILE A 47 14.99 36.37 51.36
N ASP A 48 13.77 35.87 51.19
CA ASP A 48 12.55 36.55 51.62
C ASP A 48 12.53 36.74 53.15
N GLU A 49 12.92 35.70 53.91
CA GLU A 49 12.98 35.77 55.37
C GLU A 49 14.08 36.72 55.87
N LEU A 50 15.27 36.69 55.28
CA LEU A 50 16.37 37.58 55.65
C LEU A 50 16.06 39.03 55.27
N SER A 51 15.45 39.24 54.11
CA SER A 51 15.01 40.57 53.64
C SER A 51 13.91 41.16 54.55
N ALA A 52 12.95 40.34 55.00
CA ALA A 52 11.94 40.77 55.96
C ALA A 52 12.57 41.23 57.30
N LYS A 53 13.60 40.50 57.79
CA LYS A 53 14.35 40.88 59.00
C LYS A 53 15.13 42.19 58.83
N VAL A 54 15.66 42.45 57.63
CA VAL A 54 16.33 43.74 57.31
C VAL A 54 15.31 44.88 57.33
N VAL A 55 14.13 44.69 56.75
CA VAL A 55 13.06 45.71 56.75
C VAL A 55 12.61 46.04 58.18
N GLU A 56 12.40 45.03 59.02
CA GLU A 56 12.05 45.22 60.44
C GLU A 56 13.16 45.95 61.21
N ALA A 57 14.43 45.58 61.00
CA ALA A 57 15.57 46.22 61.65
C ALA A 57 15.76 47.68 61.20
N LYS A 58 15.65 47.97 59.89
CA LYS A 58 15.70 49.32 59.32
C LYS A 58 14.57 50.22 59.82
N ALA A 59 13.37 49.67 60.05
CA ALA A 59 12.23 50.43 60.57
C ALA A 59 12.38 50.82 62.06
N LEU A 60 13.25 50.14 62.81
CA LEU A 60 13.51 50.42 64.23
C LEU A 60 14.58 51.51 64.42
N ILE A 61 15.54 51.63 63.50
CA ILE A 61 16.63 52.63 63.57
C ILE A 61 16.11 54.08 63.76
N PRO A 62 15.25 54.63 62.87
CA PRO A 62 14.78 56.03 63.01
C PRO A 62 13.93 56.25 64.26
N LYS A 63 13.20 55.22 64.73
CA LYS A 63 12.41 55.29 65.98
C LYS A 63 13.32 55.39 67.21
N ILE A 64 14.47 54.72 67.19
CA ILE A 64 15.46 54.78 68.27
C ILE A 64 16.21 56.12 68.22
N GLU A 65 16.54 56.61 67.02
CA GLU A 65 17.17 57.92 66.82
C GLU A 65 16.26 59.09 67.24
N GLU A 66 14.96 59.03 66.93
CA GLU A 66 13.96 60.00 67.36
C GLU A 66 13.79 59.97 68.89
N ALA A 67 13.73 58.77 69.49
CA ALA A 67 13.72 58.61 70.93
C ALA A 67 15.00 59.16 71.60
N ALA A 68 16.16 59.06 70.94
CA ALA A 68 17.44 59.59 71.43
C ALA A 68 17.56 61.13 71.36
N LYS A 69 16.72 61.80 70.55
CA LYS A 69 16.63 63.27 70.43
C LYS A 69 15.73 63.93 71.48
N ASN A 70 15.01 63.16 72.29
CA ASN A 70 14.11 63.68 73.31
C ASN A 70 14.88 64.36 74.47
N GLU A 71 14.59 65.63 74.77
CA GLU A 71 15.28 66.45 75.77
C GLU A 71 15.17 65.93 77.22
N HIS A 72 14.25 64.99 77.50
CA HIS A 72 14.04 64.39 78.83
C HIS A 72 14.73 63.03 79.03
N LEU A 73 15.57 62.57 78.09
CA LEU A 73 16.31 61.31 78.23
C LEU A 73 17.52 61.48 79.20
N PRO A 74 17.73 60.58 80.19
CA PRO A 74 18.89 60.66 81.09
C PRO A 74 20.23 60.60 80.34
N ALA A 75 21.22 61.38 80.80
CA ALA A 75 22.55 61.47 80.17
C ALA A 75 23.28 60.11 80.03
N GLU A 76 22.99 59.15 80.91
CA GLU A 76 23.56 57.79 80.88
C GLU A 76 22.96 56.87 79.79
N ASP A 77 21.77 57.19 79.26
CA ASP A 77 21.02 56.31 78.34
C ASP A 77 21.15 56.74 76.87
N LYS A 78 21.56 57.97 76.60
CA LYS A 78 21.86 58.49 75.25
C LYS A 78 22.96 57.69 74.52
N PRO A 79 24.15 57.41 75.12
CA PRO A 79 25.17 56.59 74.46
C PRO A 79 24.74 55.14 74.25
N LYS A 80 23.82 54.61 75.07
CA LYS A 80 23.28 53.24 74.89
C LYS A 80 22.34 53.16 73.69
N ALA A 81 21.56 54.21 73.40
CA ALA A 81 20.71 54.30 72.23
C ALA A 81 21.54 54.40 70.94
N GLU A 82 22.57 55.25 70.93
CA GLU A 82 23.55 55.35 69.82
C GLU A 82 24.27 54.01 69.57
N GLN A 83 24.69 53.33 70.64
CA GLN A 83 25.29 52.00 70.54
C GLN A 83 24.30 50.93 70.05
N LEU A 84 23.00 51.07 70.34
CA LEU A 84 21.95 50.20 69.80
C LEU A 84 21.78 50.37 68.30
N VAL A 85 21.74 51.62 67.83
CA VAL A 85 21.67 51.97 66.41
C VAL A 85 22.87 51.38 65.68
N SER A 86 24.08 51.59 66.19
CA SER A 86 25.31 51.03 65.60
C SER A 86 25.29 49.49 65.53
N ASN A 87 24.78 48.81 66.57
CA ASN A 87 24.62 47.36 66.55
C ASN A 87 23.56 46.88 65.54
N LEU A 88 22.46 47.62 65.38
CA LEU A 88 21.41 47.34 64.40
C LEU A 88 21.88 47.59 62.97
N GLU A 89 22.65 48.65 62.73
CA GLU A 89 23.30 48.93 61.45
C GLU A 89 24.30 47.84 61.06
N ALA A 90 25.13 47.39 62.02
CA ALA A 90 26.05 46.27 61.80
C ALA A 90 25.30 44.95 61.50
N PHE A 91 24.17 44.70 62.17
CA PHE A 91 23.31 43.55 61.90
C PHE A 91 22.65 43.64 60.53
N VAL A 92 22.11 44.80 60.14
CA VAL A 92 21.54 45.04 58.81
C VAL A 92 22.58 44.74 57.73
N LYS A 93 23.80 45.26 57.87
CA LYS A 93 24.89 45.02 56.92
C LYS A 93 25.28 43.54 56.80
N ASP A 94 25.35 42.83 57.92
CA ASP A 94 25.65 41.38 57.95
C ASP A 94 24.54 40.56 57.26
N VAL A 95 23.28 40.88 57.54
CA VAL A 95 22.13 40.19 56.92
C VAL A 95 22.01 40.55 55.43
N GLU A 96 22.25 41.80 55.03
CA GLU A 96 22.31 42.20 53.61
C GLU A 96 23.43 41.46 52.86
N THR A 97 24.57 41.21 53.51
CA THR A 97 25.65 40.38 52.94
C THR A 97 25.19 38.93 52.74
N GLN A 98 24.50 38.34 53.74
CA GLN A 98 23.93 36.99 53.62
C GLN A 98 22.84 36.91 52.55
N VAL A 99 22.01 37.95 52.38
CA VAL A 99 21.02 38.05 51.30
C VAL A 99 21.74 38.07 49.95
N SER A 100 22.79 38.87 49.80
CA SER A 100 23.60 38.92 48.58
C SER A 100 24.24 37.58 48.24
N GLU A 101 24.80 36.87 49.22
CA GLU A 101 25.39 35.54 49.02
C GLU A 101 24.34 34.50 48.60
N LYS A 102 23.14 34.57 49.19
CA LYS A 102 22.02 33.67 48.84
C LYS A 102 21.41 34.00 47.48
N GLN A 103 21.37 35.29 47.11
CA GLN A 103 20.97 35.73 45.78
C GLN A 103 21.94 35.20 44.72
N ASP A 104 23.25 35.31 44.97
CA ASP A 104 24.29 34.78 44.07
C ASP A 104 24.22 33.25 43.94
N GLU A 105 23.85 32.53 45.03
CA GLU A 105 23.58 31.09 45.00
C GLU A 105 22.31 30.75 44.19
N LEU A 106 21.25 31.56 44.30
CA LEU A 106 20.01 31.39 43.54
C LEU A 106 20.21 31.67 42.05
N ASP A 107 20.95 32.71 41.69
CA ASP A 107 21.24 33.08 40.30
C ASP A 107 22.07 31.99 39.60
N LYS A 108 23.05 31.40 40.31
CA LYS A 108 23.80 30.22 39.83
C LYS A 108 22.89 29.01 39.64
N LEU A 109 21.92 28.80 40.52
CA LEU A 109 20.97 27.68 40.43
C LEU A 109 19.98 27.86 39.27
N ASN A 110 19.49 29.08 39.04
CA ASN A 110 18.62 29.43 37.92
C ASN A 110 19.36 29.26 36.59
N ASN A 111 20.58 29.79 36.48
CA ASN A 111 21.42 29.62 35.27
C ASN A 111 21.70 28.15 34.96
N ALA A 112 21.98 27.33 35.98
CA ALA A 112 22.17 25.89 35.81
C ALA A 112 20.88 25.17 35.37
N ASN A 113 19.73 25.52 35.93
CA ASN A 113 18.43 24.97 35.52
C ASN A 113 18.06 25.37 34.09
N ASP A 114 18.35 26.60 33.68
CA ASP A 114 18.14 27.06 32.31
C ASP A 114 19.03 26.30 31.32
N ALA A 115 20.30 26.05 31.67
CA ALA A 115 21.21 25.25 30.86
C ALA A 115 20.73 23.78 30.73
N ILE A 116 20.28 23.17 31.85
CA ILE A 116 19.69 21.83 31.88
C ILE A 116 18.44 21.77 30.99
N LYS A 117 17.56 22.77 31.09
CA LYS A 117 16.34 22.85 30.28
C LYS A 117 16.68 22.96 28.78
N ARG A 118 17.61 23.84 28.41
CA ARG A 118 18.05 23.99 27.01
C ARG A 118 18.63 22.70 26.43
N LEU A 119 19.44 21.97 27.20
CA LEU A 119 19.96 20.67 26.74
C LEU A 119 18.84 19.63 26.62
N GLY A 120 17.89 19.61 27.56
CA GLY A 120 16.72 18.73 27.49
C GLY A 120 15.85 18.98 26.25
N ASP A 121 15.50 20.25 26.02
CA ASP A 121 14.68 20.67 24.87
C ASP A 121 15.39 20.35 23.54
N ALA A 122 16.70 20.61 23.44
CA ALA A 122 17.49 20.31 22.24
C ALA A 122 17.61 18.80 21.95
N LEU A 123 17.70 17.96 22.99
CA LEU A 123 17.68 16.50 22.83
C LEU A 123 16.30 15.99 22.40
N ASP A 124 15.23 16.52 22.98
CA ASP A 124 13.86 16.16 22.60
C ASP A 124 13.55 16.55 21.16
N ASP A 125 13.99 17.72 20.70
CA ASP A 125 13.85 18.15 19.31
C ASP A 125 14.69 17.29 18.35
N ALA A 126 15.94 16.99 18.71
CA ALA A 126 16.80 16.13 17.90
C ALA A 126 16.26 14.70 17.77
N GLU A 127 15.68 14.14 18.84
CA GLU A 127 15.06 12.81 18.83
C GLU A 127 13.72 12.76 18.07
N LYS A 128 12.97 13.87 18.01
CA LYS A 128 11.70 13.97 17.25
C LYS A 128 11.90 14.29 15.77
N THR A 129 13.06 14.83 15.40
CA THR A 129 13.35 15.16 14.00
C THR A 129 13.52 13.88 13.19
N ALA A 130 12.87 13.81 12.02
CA ALA A 130 12.94 12.63 11.16
C ALA A 130 14.40 12.32 10.77
N VAL A 131 14.85 11.12 11.12
CA VAL A 131 16.21 10.65 10.83
C VAL A 131 16.31 10.32 9.33
N PRO A 132 17.27 10.89 8.60
CA PRO A 132 17.45 10.62 7.17
C PRO A 132 17.78 9.14 6.88
N SER A 133 17.44 8.69 5.68
CA SER A 133 17.53 7.27 5.29
C SER A 133 18.79 6.87 4.53
N ASN A 134 19.66 7.81 4.17
CA ASN A 134 20.93 7.53 3.46
C ASN A 134 22.14 8.07 4.24
N VAL A 135 23.31 7.45 4.01
CA VAL A 135 24.52 7.73 4.79
C VAL A 135 24.98 9.18 4.68
N THR A 136 24.88 9.79 3.49
CA THR A 136 25.28 11.18 3.26
C THR A 136 24.44 12.15 4.09
N ALA A 137 23.11 12.02 4.03
CA ALA A 137 22.19 12.86 4.79
C ALA A 137 22.28 12.59 6.31
N LEU A 138 22.55 11.35 6.72
CA LEU A 138 22.82 11.00 8.12
C LEU A 138 24.11 11.67 8.64
N ASN A 139 25.18 11.71 7.83
CA ASN A 139 26.41 12.41 8.17
C ASN A 139 26.20 13.94 8.23
N GLU A 140 25.49 14.52 7.27
CA GLU A 140 25.15 15.95 7.29
C GLU A 140 24.28 16.31 8.52
N PHE A 141 23.34 15.44 8.89
CA PHE A 141 22.53 15.59 10.11
C PHE A 141 23.37 15.50 11.39
N LYS A 142 24.30 14.54 11.45
CA LYS A 142 25.28 14.42 12.54
C LYS A 142 26.12 15.68 12.66
N ASP A 143 26.67 16.16 11.55
CA ASP A 143 27.54 17.33 11.50
C ASP A 143 26.80 18.62 11.90
N ARG A 144 25.48 18.67 11.71
CA ARG A 144 24.65 19.79 12.15
C ARG A 144 24.32 19.75 13.65
N ILE A 145 23.96 18.57 14.17
CA ILE A 145 23.40 18.45 15.53
C ILE A 145 24.46 18.17 16.59
N ALA A 146 25.47 17.34 16.29
CA ALA A 146 26.48 16.94 17.26
C ALA A 146 27.27 18.14 17.85
N PRO A 147 27.66 19.17 17.09
CA PRO A 147 28.35 20.34 17.65
C PRO A 147 27.46 21.16 18.59
N HIS A 148 26.16 21.29 18.26
CA HIS A 148 25.21 22.03 19.08
C HIS A 148 24.96 21.34 20.42
N ILE A 149 24.72 20.03 20.40
CA ILE A 149 24.55 19.22 21.62
C ILE A 149 25.84 19.22 22.45
N ALA A 150 27.02 19.09 21.83
CA ALA A 150 28.30 19.12 22.55
C ALA A 150 28.49 20.45 23.31
N THR A 151 28.14 21.57 22.67
CA THR A 151 28.21 22.90 23.29
C THR A 151 27.26 23.02 24.49
N LEU A 152 26.04 22.48 24.38
CA LEU A 152 25.06 22.48 25.47
C LEU A 152 25.44 21.53 26.62
N VAL A 153 26.05 20.39 26.31
CA VAL A 153 26.62 19.46 27.30
C VAL A 153 27.74 20.13 28.10
N GLU A 154 28.60 20.91 27.45
CA GLU A 154 29.67 21.64 28.11
C GLU A 154 29.12 22.72 29.06
N ALA A 155 27.99 23.35 28.72
CA ALA A 155 27.33 24.33 29.58
C ALA A 155 26.74 23.73 30.88
N VAL A 156 26.48 22.41 30.92
CA VAL A 156 26.03 21.69 32.13
C VAL A 156 27.12 20.82 32.76
N GLN A 157 28.39 21.01 32.37
CA GLN A 157 29.51 20.24 32.88
C GLN A 157 29.82 20.55 34.36
N GLN A 158 29.65 21.82 34.76
CA GLN A 158 29.86 22.29 36.13
C GLN A 158 28.60 22.94 36.66
N VAL A 159 27.75 22.16 37.33
CA VAL A 159 26.51 22.64 37.93
C VAL A 159 26.49 22.41 39.45
N PRO A 160 25.65 23.14 40.20
CA PRO A 160 25.51 22.92 41.64
C PRO A 160 25.09 21.49 41.98
N VAL A 161 25.59 20.97 43.11
CA VAL A 161 25.37 19.58 43.57
C VAL A 161 23.88 19.18 43.66
N SER A 162 22.99 20.15 43.88
CA SER A 162 21.54 19.91 43.95
C SER A 162 20.89 19.52 42.63
N VAL A 163 21.45 19.94 41.50
CA VAL A 163 20.91 19.70 40.13
C VAL A 163 21.80 18.76 39.30
N GLU A 164 22.97 18.40 39.82
CA GLU A 164 23.91 17.45 39.21
C GLU A 164 23.27 16.12 38.78
N PRO A 165 22.34 15.48 39.53
CA PRO A 165 21.71 14.24 39.08
C PRO A 165 20.93 14.39 37.76
N SER A 166 20.25 15.53 37.58
CA SER A 166 19.50 15.82 36.35
C SER A 166 20.45 16.16 35.20
N ALA A 167 21.51 16.92 35.46
CA ALA A 167 22.53 17.22 34.46
C ALA A 167 23.25 15.94 34.00
N ALA A 168 23.65 15.06 34.91
CA ALA A 168 24.30 13.79 34.59
C ALA A 168 23.40 12.90 33.70
N ALA A 169 22.10 12.79 34.02
CA ALA A 169 21.17 12.02 33.21
C ALA A 169 21.05 12.55 31.76
N LEU A 170 21.06 13.88 31.59
CA LEU A 170 21.04 14.49 30.25
C LEU A 170 22.36 14.34 29.50
N ARG A 171 23.51 14.40 30.18
CA ARG A 171 24.82 14.10 29.57
C ARG A 171 24.88 12.67 29.07
N ASP A 172 24.40 11.71 29.86
CA ASP A 172 24.34 10.30 29.47
C ASP A 172 23.37 10.09 28.30
N ARG A 173 22.21 10.77 28.30
CA ARG A 173 21.25 10.75 27.18
C ARG A 173 21.86 11.32 25.90
N ALA A 174 22.59 12.44 25.99
CA ALA A 174 23.28 13.03 24.85
C ALA A 174 24.37 12.11 24.28
N ALA A 175 25.19 11.50 25.14
CA ALA A 175 26.21 10.53 24.73
C ALA A 175 25.58 9.31 24.05
N LYS A 176 24.47 8.81 24.58
CA LYS A 176 23.73 7.70 23.99
C LYS A 176 23.13 8.07 22.63
N PHE A 177 22.53 9.25 22.50
CA PHE A 177 21.97 9.73 21.23
C PHE A 177 23.02 9.77 20.11
N VAL A 178 24.20 10.35 20.39
CA VAL A 178 25.30 10.40 19.41
C VAL A 178 25.79 8.99 19.06
N SER A 179 25.92 8.09 20.05
CA SER A 179 26.34 6.71 19.81
C SER A 179 25.33 5.91 18.98
N ASP A 180 24.02 6.10 19.23
CA ASP A 180 22.96 5.45 18.47
C ASP A 180 22.89 5.99 17.04
N LEU A 181 23.14 7.29 16.84
CA LEU A 181 23.26 7.92 15.52
C LEU A 181 24.45 7.36 14.73
N GLU A 182 25.60 7.18 15.38
CA GLU A 182 26.80 6.59 14.77
C GLU A 182 26.59 5.13 14.37
N LYS A 183 25.94 4.32 15.22
CA LYS A 183 25.57 2.94 14.87
C LYS A 183 24.60 2.88 13.71
N ASN A 184 23.65 3.82 13.63
CA ASN A 184 22.74 3.90 12.50
C ASN A 184 23.47 4.27 11.21
N ILE A 185 24.43 5.21 11.25
CA ILE A 185 25.29 5.53 10.09
C ILE A 185 26.06 4.30 9.62
N GLU A 186 26.69 3.56 10.55
CA GLU A 186 27.46 2.36 10.23
C GLU A 186 26.58 1.26 9.62
N LYS A 187 25.41 1.00 10.23
CA LYS A 187 24.45 0.02 9.75
C LYS A 187 23.90 0.37 8.37
N THR A 188 23.48 1.63 8.15
CA THR A 188 22.98 2.09 6.85
C THR A 188 24.08 2.03 5.79
N GLY A 189 25.34 2.30 6.16
CA GLY A 189 26.47 2.18 5.24
C GLY A 189 26.81 0.75 4.86
N ASP A 190 26.67 -0.20 5.78
CA ASP A 190 26.82 -1.62 5.47
C ASP A 190 25.65 -2.14 4.61
N ASP A 191 24.42 -1.65 4.85
CA ASP A 191 23.25 -1.95 4.03
C ASP A 191 23.40 -1.38 2.60
N GLU A 192 23.88 -0.14 2.45
CA GLU A 192 24.19 0.48 1.13
C GLU A 192 25.27 -0.30 0.38
N LYS A 193 26.38 -0.68 1.04
CA LYS A 193 27.44 -1.51 0.42
C LYS A 193 26.92 -2.87 -0.01
N ARG A 194 26.09 -3.51 0.82
CA ARG A 194 25.48 -4.80 0.50
C ARG A 194 24.54 -4.69 -0.70
N ALA A 195 23.77 -3.62 -0.80
CA ALA A 195 22.91 -3.34 -1.95
C ALA A 195 23.72 -3.11 -3.24
N GLU A 196 24.84 -2.41 -3.16
CA GLU A 196 25.71 -2.14 -4.31
C GLU A 196 26.46 -3.39 -4.78
N GLN A 197 26.92 -4.23 -3.84
CA GLN A 197 27.47 -5.54 -4.16
C GLN A 197 26.43 -6.45 -4.82
N LEU A 198 25.19 -6.48 -4.30
CA LEU A 198 24.10 -7.26 -4.88
C LEU A 198 23.81 -6.79 -6.32
N LYS A 199 23.79 -5.48 -6.56
CA LYS A 199 23.59 -4.90 -7.90
C LYS A 199 24.71 -5.29 -8.87
N SER A 200 25.96 -5.29 -8.42
CA SER A 200 27.11 -5.77 -9.20
C SER A 200 27.00 -7.26 -9.53
N ASP A 201 26.66 -8.09 -8.55
CA ASP A 201 26.56 -9.54 -8.72
C ASP A 201 25.41 -9.92 -9.67
N VAL A 202 24.27 -9.24 -9.56
CA VAL A 202 23.16 -9.37 -10.50
C VAL A 202 23.57 -8.90 -11.89
N GLY A 203 24.21 -7.73 -12.02
CA GLY A 203 24.70 -7.23 -13.31
C GLY A 203 25.64 -8.21 -14.02
N ASN A 204 26.55 -8.85 -13.28
CA ASN A 204 27.44 -9.88 -13.81
C ASN A 204 26.67 -11.13 -14.27
N ALA A 205 25.70 -11.59 -13.49
CA ALA A 205 24.88 -12.76 -13.83
C ALA A 205 23.99 -12.50 -15.06
N VAL A 206 23.39 -11.31 -15.16
CA VAL A 206 22.58 -10.86 -16.30
C VAL A 206 23.44 -10.79 -17.57
N ASN A 207 24.63 -10.18 -17.49
CA ASN A 207 25.55 -10.11 -18.62
C ASN A 207 25.98 -11.51 -19.12
N ASN A 208 26.21 -12.46 -18.22
CA ASN A 208 26.52 -13.84 -18.60
C ASN A 208 25.35 -14.52 -19.33
N VAL A 209 24.11 -14.26 -18.91
CA VAL A 209 22.93 -14.78 -19.61
C VAL A 209 22.79 -14.13 -20.99
N ASP A 210 22.87 -12.81 -21.09
CA ASP A 210 22.72 -12.10 -22.35
C ASP A 210 23.87 -12.42 -23.34
N ASP A 211 25.11 -12.63 -22.87
CA ASP A 211 26.24 -13.08 -23.72
C ASP A 211 25.97 -14.46 -24.35
N VAL A 212 25.35 -15.38 -23.60
CA VAL A 212 24.97 -16.68 -24.15
C VAL A 212 23.76 -16.54 -25.08
N VAL A 213 22.69 -15.87 -24.63
CA VAL A 213 21.44 -15.73 -25.41
C VAL A 213 21.67 -15.03 -26.75
N SER A 214 22.54 -14.02 -26.80
CA SER A 214 22.85 -13.29 -28.03
C SER A 214 23.52 -14.17 -29.10
N LYS A 215 24.26 -15.22 -28.72
CA LYS A 215 24.88 -16.18 -29.66
C LYS A 215 23.86 -17.01 -30.44
N TYR A 216 22.64 -17.20 -29.91
CA TYR A 216 21.59 -18.04 -30.50
C TYR A 216 20.48 -17.25 -31.20
N HIS A 217 20.57 -15.91 -31.24
CA HIS A 217 19.47 -15.07 -31.73
C HIS A 217 19.20 -15.21 -33.25
N ASN A 218 20.24 -15.51 -34.04
CA ASN A 218 20.15 -15.71 -35.49
C ASN A 218 21.21 -16.68 -36.04
N GLN A 219 21.87 -17.45 -35.17
CA GLN A 219 22.98 -18.32 -35.56
C GLN A 219 22.94 -19.62 -34.76
N THR A 220 23.15 -20.74 -35.46
CA THR A 220 23.31 -22.06 -34.84
C THR A 220 24.73 -22.20 -34.29
N GLN A 221 24.88 -22.93 -33.20
CA GLN A 221 26.18 -23.15 -32.55
C GLN A 221 26.66 -24.60 -32.72
N PRO A 222 27.98 -24.85 -32.74
CA PRO A 222 28.50 -26.21 -32.69
C PRO A 222 28.03 -26.95 -31.43
N LEU A 223 27.87 -28.27 -31.53
CA LEU A 223 27.34 -29.11 -30.44
C LEU A 223 28.13 -28.98 -29.13
N ASP A 224 29.46 -28.89 -29.20
CA ASP A 224 30.31 -28.74 -28.01
C ASP A 224 30.11 -27.38 -27.32
N VAL A 225 29.94 -26.33 -28.12
CA VAL A 225 29.65 -24.97 -27.63
C VAL A 225 28.26 -24.94 -27.00
N ALA A 226 27.26 -25.58 -27.61
CA ALA A 226 25.92 -25.73 -27.05
C ALA A 226 25.89 -26.46 -25.70
N LYS A 227 26.73 -27.50 -25.53
CA LYS A 227 26.89 -28.19 -24.23
C LYS A 227 27.54 -27.30 -23.18
N GLU A 228 28.55 -26.52 -23.55
CA GLU A 228 29.20 -25.58 -22.64
C GLU A 228 28.24 -24.44 -22.24
N ASP A 229 27.51 -23.89 -23.19
CA ASP A 229 26.54 -22.81 -22.99
C ASP A 229 25.35 -23.26 -22.14
N ALA A 230 24.84 -24.49 -22.33
CA ALA A 230 23.81 -25.06 -21.45
C ALA A 230 24.29 -25.15 -19.99
N ASN A 231 25.56 -25.55 -19.76
CA ASN A 231 26.14 -25.59 -18.41
C ASN A 231 26.34 -24.17 -17.82
N LYS A 232 26.74 -23.20 -18.65
CA LYS A 232 26.83 -21.78 -18.23
C LYS A 232 25.47 -21.22 -17.84
N LEU A 233 24.42 -21.47 -18.64
CA LEU A 233 23.05 -21.06 -18.34
C LEU A 233 22.52 -21.73 -17.07
N LYS A 234 22.77 -23.02 -16.88
CA LYS A 234 22.40 -23.73 -15.65
C LYS A 234 23.04 -23.12 -14.40
N THR A 235 24.35 -22.83 -14.48
CA THR A 235 25.08 -22.16 -13.40
C THR A 235 24.54 -20.75 -13.13
N ALA A 236 24.25 -19.98 -14.19
CA ALA A 236 23.69 -18.64 -14.08
C ALA A 236 22.28 -18.64 -13.47
N VAL A 237 21.42 -19.60 -13.83
CA VAL A 237 20.08 -19.76 -13.24
C VAL A 237 20.15 -20.11 -11.75
N GLU A 238 21.08 -20.97 -11.34
CA GLU A 238 21.31 -21.28 -9.92
C GLU A 238 21.82 -20.04 -9.15
N GLN A 239 22.75 -19.27 -9.73
CA GLN A 239 23.25 -18.03 -9.15
C GLN A 239 22.13 -16.98 -9.00
N LEU A 240 21.34 -16.74 -10.06
CA LEU A 240 20.20 -15.83 -10.02
C LEU A 240 19.12 -16.26 -9.02
N THR A 241 18.94 -17.57 -8.82
CA THR A 241 17.99 -18.11 -7.83
C THR A 241 18.48 -17.86 -6.40
N LYS A 242 19.77 -18.13 -6.12
CA LYS A 242 20.37 -17.82 -4.81
C LYS A 242 20.34 -16.32 -4.51
N LEU A 243 20.62 -15.48 -5.51
CA LEU A 243 20.57 -14.03 -5.35
C LEU A 243 19.14 -13.54 -5.05
N ALA A 244 18.13 -14.11 -5.72
CA ALA A 244 16.71 -13.82 -5.45
C ALA A 244 16.26 -14.25 -4.05
N GLU A 245 16.74 -15.38 -3.54
CA GLU A 245 16.41 -15.90 -2.20
C GLU A 245 17.14 -15.14 -1.07
N SER A 246 18.25 -14.47 -1.36
CA SER A 246 19.15 -13.88 -0.36
C SER A 246 18.80 -12.45 0.08
N SER A 247 17.71 -11.85 -0.41
CA SER A 247 17.42 -10.44 -0.17
C SER A 247 15.92 -10.13 -0.06
N ASP A 248 15.48 -9.81 1.15
CA ASP A 248 14.11 -9.37 1.47
C ASP A 248 13.84 -7.90 1.06
N LYS A 249 14.82 -7.21 0.47
CA LYS A 249 14.75 -5.77 0.09
C LYS A 249 15.51 -5.49 -1.21
N ILE A 250 15.19 -6.21 -2.28
CA ILE A 250 15.75 -5.93 -3.61
C ILE A 250 15.04 -4.71 -4.20
N ASP A 251 15.80 -3.80 -4.81
CA ASP A 251 15.27 -2.74 -5.65
C ASP A 251 14.33 -3.32 -6.75
N PRO A 252 13.15 -2.72 -7.01
CA PRO A 252 12.20 -3.27 -7.97
C PRO A 252 12.77 -3.51 -9.37
N GLN A 253 13.73 -2.69 -9.80
CA GLN A 253 14.41 -2.85 -11.09
C GLN A 253 15.37 -4.04 -11.07
N VAL A 254 16.14 -4.23 -9.99
CA VAL A 254 17.04 -5.39 -9.85
C VAL A 254 16.24 -6.69 -9.77
N ALA A 255 15.08 -6.69 -9.09
CA ALA A 255 14.18 -7.84 -9.02
C ALA A 255 13.59 -8.19 -10.39
N LYS A 256 13.24 -7.17 -11.19
CA LYS A 256 12.79 -7.32 -12.57
C LYS A 256 13.90 -7.90 -13.45
N ASP A 257 15.12 -7.35 -13.38
CA ASP A 257 16.27 -7.82 -14.19
C ASP A 257 16.62 -9.28 -13.88
N ILE A 258 16.56 -9.69 -12.60
CA ILE A 258 16.72 -11.09 -12.18
C ILE A 258 15.62 -11.97 -12.81
N LYS A 259 14.36 -11.55 -12.73
CA LYS A 259 13.22 -12.32 -13.24
C LYS A 259 13.29 -12.47 -14.77
N ASP A 260 13.51 -11.39 -15.48
CA ASP A 260 13.56 -11.34 -16.94
C ASP A 260 14.73 -12.20 -17.47
N SER A 261 15.92 -12.05 -16.88
CA SER A 261 17.09 -12.83 -17.25
C SER A 261 16.97 -14.31 -16.89
N LYS A 262 16.39 -14.63 -15.72
CA LYS A 262 16.11 -16.03 -15.33
C LYS A 262 15.11 -16.69 -16.28
N THR A 263 14.14 -15.93 -16.79
CA THR A 263 13.15 -16.42 -17.77
C THR A 263 13.82 -16.70 -19.11
N LYS A 264 14.56 -15.72 -19.66
CA LYS A 264 15.35 -15.90 -20.90
C LYS A 264 16.31 -17.09 -20.81
N ALA A 265 17.03 -17.22 -19.70
CA ALA A 265 17.99 -18.29 -19.49
C ALA A 265 17.31 -19.67 -19.43
N LYS A 266 16.15 -19.78 -18.76
CA LYS A 266 15.38 -21.03 -18.68
C LYS A 266 14.80 -21.45 -20.02
N GLU A 267 14.27 -20.52 -20.80
CA GLU A 267 13.71 -20.80 -22.12
C GLU A 267 14.77 -21.36 -23.06
N LEU A 268 15.94 -20.71 -23.16
CA LEU A 268 17.04 -21.19 -23.98
C LEU A 268 17.63 -22.50 -23.45
N LEU A 269 17.81 -22.63 -22.13
CA LEU A 269 18.30 -23.86 -21.51
C LEU A 269 17.38 -25.05 -21.80
N GLN A 270 16.06 -24.88 -21.66
CA GLN A 270 15.09 -25.94 -21.97
C GLN A 270 15.14 -26.35 -23.44
N ALA A 271 15.32 -25.39 -24.35
CA ALA A 271 15.46 -25.67 -25.77
C ALA A 271 16.75 -26.43 -26.08
N LEU A 272 17.87 -26.05 -25.46
CA LEU A 272 19.17 -26.75 -25.58
C LEU A 272 19.14 -28.15 -24.96
N GLU A 273 18.54 -28.33 -23.77
CA GLU A 273 18.39 -29.63 -23.10
C GLU A 273 17.58 -30.63 -23.93
N LYS A 274 16.67 -30.14 -24.77
CA LYS A 274 15.91 -30.97 -25.72
C LYS A 274 16.70 -31.27 -27.00
N ALA A 275 17.42 -30.29 -27.53
CA ALA A 275 18.13 -30.40 -28.80
C ALA A 275 19.43 -31.22 -28.70
N ILE A 276 20.24 -31.01 -27.64
CA ILE A 276 21.54 -31.67 -27.45
C ILE A 276 21.44 -33.20 -27.53
N PRO A 277 20.52 -33.88 -26.81
CA PRO A 277 20.43 -35.34 -26.86
C PRO A 277 20.02 -35.87 -28.24
N GLN A 278 19.18 -35.15 -28.98
CA GLN A 278 18.74 -35.54 -30.32
C GLN A 278 19.91 -35.46 -31.31
N GLU A 279 20.69 -34.39 -31.23
CA GLU A 279 21.89 -34.15 -32.05
C GLU A 279 23.06 -35.08 -31.72
N ASP A 280 23.22 -35.45 -30.45
CA ASP A 280 24.20 -36.46 -30.00
C ASP A 280 23.91 -37.84 -30.59
N VAL A 281 22.63 -38.22 -30.69
CA VAL A 281 22.23 -39.50 -31.27
C VAL A 281 22.57 -39.55 -32.76
N ILE A 282 22.31 -38.48 -33.51
CA ILE A 282 22.62 -38.41 -34.95
C ILE A 282 24.12 -38.61 -35.20
N ARG A 283 24.98 -37.90 -34.45
CA ARG A 283 26.45 -38.02 -34.59
C ARG A 283 26.99 -39.38 -34.17
N ARG A 284 26.44 -39.94 -33.09
CA ARG A 284 26.81 -41.29 -32.63
C ARG A 284 26.44 -42.36 -33.66
N GLU A 285 25.24 -42.28 -34.22
CA GLU A 285 24.79 -43.15 -35.31
C GLU A 285 25.69 -42.99 -36.56
N GLN A 286 26.11 -41.77 -36.94
CA GLN A 286 27.05 -41.58 -38.06
C GLN A 286 28.42 -42.21 -37.81
N ALA A 287 28.97 -42.09 -36.60
CA ALA A 287 30.22 -42.73 -36.24
C ALA A 287 30.10 -44.27 -36.32
N GLU A 288 29.01 -44.82 -35.80
CA GLU A 288 28.73 -46.26 -35.86
C GLU A 288 28.55 -46.75 -37.32
N ILE A 289 27.81 -46.00 -38.14
CA ILE A 289 27.65 -46.29 -39.57
C ILE A 289 29.01 -46.32 -40.25
N HIS A 290 29.87 -45.32 -39.98
CA HIS A 290 31.19 -45.24 -40.58
C HIS A 290 32.10 -46.42 -40.19
N ASP A 291 32.11 -46.80 -38.90
CA ASP A 291 32.87 -47.95 -38.41
C ASP A 291 32.37 -49.26 -39.02
N ARG A 292 31.04 -49.45 -39.10
CA ARG A 292 30.44 -50.63 -39.75
C ARG A 292 30.76 -50.70 -41.23
N LEU A 293 30.72 -49.56 -41.94
CA LEU A 293 31.01 -49.48 -43.36
C LEU A 293 32.48 -49.85 -43.63
N ASN A 294 33.43 -49.28 -42.87
CA ASN A 294 34.85 -49.62 -42.96
C ASN A 294 35.12 -51.09 -42.65
N ASN A 295 34.40 -51.67 -41.68
CA ASN A 295 34.56 -53.08 -41.34
C ASN A 295 34.03 -54.00 -42.45
N LEU A 296 32.85 -53.71 -43.00
CA LEU A 296 32.27 -54.49 -44.10
C LEU A 296 33.11 -54.42 -45.37
N GLU A 297 33.67 -53.25 -45.71
CA GLU A 297 34.62 -53.10 -46.83
C GLU A 297 35.87 -53.98 -46.63
N LYS A 298 36.38 -54.04 -45.40
CA LYS A 298 37.55 -54.88 -45.06
C LYS A 298 37.23 -56.38 -45.13
N GLU A 299 36.06 -56.80 -44.66
CA GLU A 299 35.63 -58.19 -44.78
C GLU A 299 35.37 -58.58 -46.25
N LEU A 300 34.82 -57.68 -47.06
CA LEU A 300 34.61 -57.90 -48.50
C LEU A 300 35.94 -58.10 -49.25
N ALA A 301 37.01 -57.42 -48.84
CA ALA A 301 38.35 -57.61 -49.42
C ALA A 301 38.93 -59.00 -49.13
N LYS A 302 38.61 -59.61 -47.97
CA LYS A 302 39.10 -60.95 -47.59
C LYS A 302 38.39 -62.08 -48.34
N VAL A 303 37.22 -61.83 -48.91
CA VAL A 303 36.44 -62.85 -49.67
C VAL A 303 37.27 -63.49 -50.79
N ASP A 304 38.20 -62.73 -51.39
CA ASP A 304 39.03 -63.21 -52.50
C ASP A 304 40.10 -64.24 -52.06
N GLU A 305 40.33 -64.41 -50.75
CA GLU A 305 41.26 -65.39 -50.19
C GLU A 305 40.62 -66.78 -49.98
N PHE A 306 39.29 -66.87 -50.07
CA PHE A 306 38.53 -68.10 -49.84
C PHE A 306 38.25 -68.86 -51.15
N LYS A 307 38.03 -70.16 -51.04
CA LYS A 307 37.51 -70.95 -52.16
C LYS A 307 36.06 -70.56 -52.46
N PRO A 308 35.59 -70.68 -53.72
CA PRO A 308 34.24 -70.22 -54.10
C PRO A 308 33.10 -70.81 -53.26
N GLU A 309 33.26 -72.05 -52.81
CA GLU A 309 32.29 -72.79 -51.98
C GLU A 309 32.24 -72.28 -50.52
N ASP A 310 33.39 -71.92 -49.94
CA ASP A 310 33.49 -71.39 -48.56
C ASP A 310 33.21 -69.87 -48.50
N ALA A 311 33.32 -69.17 -49.64
CA ALA A 311 33.12 -67.73 -49.77
C ALA A 311 31.64 -67.30 -49.86
N LEU A 312 30.77 -68.14 -50.45
CA LEU A 312 29.33 -67.82 -50.64
C LEU A 312 28.61 -67.46 -49.34
N PRO A 313 28.70 -68.26 -48.25
CA PRO A 313 28.02 -67.95 -46.99
C PRO A 313 28.51 -66.66 -46.35
N VAL A 314 29.80 -66.34 -46.50
CA VAL A 314 30.39 -65.08 -46.00
C VAL A 314 29.83 -63.89 -46.77
N VAL A 315 29.72 -63.99 -48.09
CA VAL A 315 29.13 -62.93 -48.94
C VAL A 315 27.62 -62.75 -48.68
N ASP A 316 26.89 -63.83 -48.41
CA ASP A 316 25.48 -63.76 -48.02
C ASP A 316 25.29 -63.05 -46.67
N GLN A 317 26.17 -63.32 -45.70
CA GLN A 317 26.17 -62.60 -44.43
C GLN A 317 26.52 -61.12 -44.63
N LEU A 318 27.52 -60.79 -45.45
CA LEU A 318 27.87 -59.41 -45.77
C LEU A 318 26.73 -58.64 -46.47
N ALA A 319 25.97 -59.30 -47.35
CA ALA A 319 24.78 -58.72 -48.00
C ALA A 319 23.65 -58.44 -46.99
N SER A 320 23.43 -59.36 -46.05
CA SER A 320 22.49 -59.17 -44.94
C SER A 320 22.91 -57.99 -44.05
N ASP A 321 24.18 -57.95 -43.64
CA ASP A 321 24.71 -56.90 -42.77
C ASP A 321 24.70 -55.53 -43.46
N THR A 322 24.94 -55.48 -44.77
CA THR A 322 24.85 -54.25 -45.59
C THR A 322 23.40 -53.77 -45.73
N THR A 323 22.43 -54.69 -45.87
CA THR A 323 21.00 -54.34 -45.89
C THR A 323 20.55 -53.73 -44.56
N THR A 324 21.00 -54.28 -43.42
CA THR A 324 20.71 -53.68 -42.11
C THR A 324 21.40 -52.32 -41.94
N LEU A 325 22.64 -52.16 -42.42
CA LEU A 325 23.36 -50.89 -42.39
C LEU A 325 22.67 -49.82 -43.24
N LYS A 326 22.11 -50.20 -44.40
CA LYS A 326 21.33 -49.30 -45.27
C LYS A 326 20.12 -48.72 -44.54
N ALA A 327 19.31 -49.55 -43.89
CA ALA A 327 18.14 -49.08 -43.13
C ALA A 327 18.51 -48.08 -42.02
N VAL A 328 19.61 -48.33 -41.30
CA VAL A 328 20.12 -47.41 -40.27
C VAL A 328 20.67 -46.13 -40.89
N THR A 329 21.35 -46.23 -42.04
CA THR A 329 21.93 -45.08 -42.76
C THR A 329 20.86 -44.17 -43.34
N ASP A 330 19.79 -44.73 -43.93
CA ASP A 330 18.67 -43.97 -44.47
C ASP A 330 17.92 -43.23 -43.34
N SER A 331 17.66 -43.91 -42.22
CA SER A 331 17.04 -43.29 -41.04
C SER A 331 17.90 -42.17 -40.44
N ASN A 332 19.21 -42.36 -40.35
CA ASN A 332 20.12 -41.32 -39.87
C ASN A 332 20.19 -40.13 -40.83
N ASN A 333 20.21 -40.37 -42.14
CA ASN A 333 20.26 -39.34 -43.16
C ASN A 333 18.97 -38.49 -43.20
N GLU A 334 17.81 -39.09 -42.95
CA GLU A 334 16.55 -38.35 -42.76
C GLU A 334 16.62 -37.42 -41.53
N LYS A 335 17.16 -37.89 -40.40
CA LYS A 335 17.35 -37.07 -39.20
C LYS A 335 18.37 -35.95 -39.43
N ALA A 336 19.46 -36.23 -40.14
CA ALA A 336 20.51 -35.25 -40.47
C ALA A 336 20.06 -34.21 -41.52
N ALA A 337 19.04 -34.53 -42.34
CA ALA A 337 18.47 -33.59 -43.31
C ALA A 337 17.49 -32.58 -42.67
N ALA A 338 17.00 -32.86 -41.46
CA ALA A 338 16.10 -31.97 -40.73
C ALA A 338 16.91 -30.84 -40.05
N PRO A 339 16.76 -29.56 -40.45
CA PRO A 339 17.57 -28.49 -39.90
C PRO A 339 17.24 -28.24 -38.41
N SER A 340 18.27 -28.28 -37.56
CA SER A 340 18.15 -27.86 -36.16
C SER A 340 18.21 -26.34 -36.05
N SER A 341 17.32 -25.77 -35.24
CA SER A 341 17.23 -24.31 -35.05
C SER A 341 18.30 -23.76 -34.10
N LEU A 342 19.03 -24.61 -33.36
CA LEU A 342 19.99 -24.21 -32.33
C LEU A 342 21.40 -24.75 -32.56
N ILE A 343 21.52 -25.95 -33.14
CA ILE A 343 22.80 -26.67 -33.27
C ILE A 343 23.17 -26.80 -34.76
N SER A 344 24.41 -26.48 -35.11
CA SER A 344 24.89 -26.57 -36.49
C SER A 344 25.10 -28.02 -36.92
N HIS A 345 24.95 -28.28 -38.23
CA HIS A 345 25.17 -29.58 -38.89
C HIS A 345 26.44 -29.59 -39.75
N ASP A 346 27.27 -28.55 -39.69
CA ASP A 346 28.46 -28.40 -40.54
C ASP A 346 29.48 -29.55 -40.40
N ASP A 347 29.47 -30.26 -39.27
CA ASP A 347 30.36 -31.39 -38.96
C ASP A 347 29.83 -32.77 -39.42
N LEU A 348 28.57 -32.85 -39.88
CA LEU A 348 27.95 -34.10 -40.31
C LEU A 348 28.50 -34.58 -41.65
N VAL A 349 28.64 -35.91 -41.80
CA VAL A 349 29.18 -36.52 -43.03
C VAL A 349 28.09 -36.63 -44.08
N VAL A 350 28.24 -35.92 -45.20
CA VAL A 350 27.31 -35.97 -46.34
C VAL A 350 27.63 -37.16 -47.26
N GLY A 351 26.60 -37.84 -47.78
CA GLY A 351 26.75 -38.89 -48.79
C GLY A 351 27.01 -40.30 -48.26
N LEU A 352 26.67 -40.58 -46.99
CA LEU A 352 26.73 -41.94 -46.43
C LEU A 352 25.84 -42.96 -47.19
N PRO A 353 24.59 -42.64 -47.59
CA PRO A 353 23.76 -43.59 -48.36
C PRO A 353 24.40 -44.01 -49.68
N GLU A 354 25.10 -43.09 -50.35
CA GLU A 354 25.80 -43.36 -51.61
C GLU A 354 26.96 -44.36 -51.41
N LYS A 355 27.70 -44.26 -50.31
CA LYS A 355 28.75 -45.21 -49.96
C LYS A 355 28.21 -46.60 -49.65
N VAL A 356 27.10 -46.69 -48.92
CA VAL A 356 26.43 -47.98 -48.63
C VAL A 356 25.89 -48.60 -49.93
N PHE A 357 25.36 -47.78 -50.83
CA PHE A 357 24.92 -48.23 -52.15
C PHE A 357 26.07 -48.80 -52.99
N GLN A 358 27.22 -48.13 -53.01
CA GLN A 358 28.42 -48.62 -53.70
C GLN A 358 28.92 -49.95 -53.11
N LEU A 359 28.93 -50.09 -51.78
CA LEU A 359 29.29 -51.34 -51.11
C LEU A 359 28.32 -52.49 -51.45
N GLN A 360 27.01 -52.22 -51.46
CA GLN A 360 25.99 -53.20 -51.83
C GLN A 360 26.20 -53.69 -53.27
N HIS A 361 26.45 -52.79 -54.21
CA HIS A 361 26.73 -53.15 -55.60
C HIS A 361 28.00 -54.01 -55.71
N ALA A 362 29.06 -53.67 -54.98
CA ALA A 362 30.30 -54.46 -54.97
C ALA A 362 30.10 -55.88 -54.39
N ILE A 363 29.24 -56.03 -53.36
CA ILE A 363 28.87 -57.32 -52.78
C ILE A 363 28.09 -58.16 -53.78
N ASP A 364 27.10 -57.56 -54.46
CA ASP A 364 26.26 -58.24 -55.43
C ASP A 364 27.06 -58.71 -56.65
N ASP A 365 27.99 -57.89 -57.15
CA ASP A 365 28.93 -58.25 -58.22
C ASP A 365 29.80 -59.45 -57.81
N LYS A 366 30.36 -59.43 -56.59
CA LYS A 366 31.16 -60.56 -56.07
C LYS A 366 30.33 -61.82 -55.88
N LYS A 367 29.10 -61.71 -55.35
CA LYS A 367 28.17 -62.83 -55.20
C LYS A 367 27.85 -63.46 -56.55
N GLN A 368 27.61 -62.64 -57.57
CA GLN A 368 27.34 -63.13 -58.92
C GLN A 368 28.56 -63.84 -59.53
N ALA A 369 29.77 -63.31 -59.34
CA ALA A 369 31.00 -63.92 -59.80
C ALA A 369 31.27 -65.28 -59.13
N LEU A 370 31.08 -65.37 -57.80
CA LEU A 370 31.27 -66.63 -57.06
C LEU A 370 30.24 -67.69 -57.43
N ASN A 371 28.97 -67.32 -57.62
CA ASN A 371 27.92 -68.25 -58.09
C ASN A 371 28.24 -68.82 -59.47
N LYS A 372 28.74 -67.97 -60.39
CA LYS A 372 29.21 -68.43 -61.71
C LYS A 372 30.39 -69.41 -61.58
N ALA A 373 31.38 -69.10 -60.75
CA ALA A 373 32.54 -69.96 -60.53
C ALA A 373 32.18 -71.31 -59.87
N ALA A 374 31.26 -71.31 -58.89
CA ALA A 374 30.79 -72.52 -58.23
C ALA A 374 30.05 -73.45 -59.20
N ALA A 375 29.19 -72.90 -60.06
CA ALA A 375 28.48 -73.66 -61.08
C ALA A 375 29.45 -74.36 -62.07
N VAL A 376 30.52 -73.68 -62.49
CA VAL A 376 31.54 -74.27 -63.37
C VAL A 376 32.31 -75.39 -62.68
N ASN A 377 32.72 -75.22 -61.42
CA ASN A 377 33.44 -76.24 -60.66
C ASN A 377 32.61 -77.50 -60.39
N GLU A 378 31.29 -77.38 -60.23
CA GLU A 378 30.41 -78.54 -60.02
C GLU A 378 30.12 -79.31 -61.32
N ILE A 379 29.95 -78.58 -62.42
CA ILE A 379 29.49 -79.13 -63.71
C ILE A 379 30.66 -79.72 -64.53
N ALA A 380 31.86 -79.11 -64.47
CA ALA A 380 33.03 -79.54 -65.22
C ALA A 380 33.42 -81.03 -65.03
N PRO A 381 33.51 -81.59 -63.80
CA PRO A 381 33.86 -83.01 -63.62
C PRO A 381 32.74 -83.95 -64.09
N LYS A 382 31.46 -83.56 -63.97
CA LYS A 382 30.31 -84.33 -64.46
C LYS A 382 30.32 -84.42 -66.00
N LEU A 383 30.64 -83.32 -66.67
CA LEU A 383 30.78 -83.25 -68.13
C LEU A 383 31.95 -84.10 -68.65
N GLN A 384 33.08 -84.11 -67.94
CA GLN A 384 34.23 -84.94 -68.29
C GLN A 384 33.92 -86.44 -68.16
N LEU A 385 33.14 -86.83 -67.14
CA LEU A 385 32.71 -88.22 -66.94
C LEU A 385 31.77 -88.69 -68.05
N VAL A 386 30.79 -87.86 -68.45
CA VAL A 386 29.85 -88.20 -69.54
C VAL A 386 30.56 -88.30 -70.89
N SER A 387 31.49 -87.39 -71.21
CA SER A 387 32.30 -87.49 -72.45
C SER A 387 33.18 -88.75 -72.47
N GLN A 388 33.68 -89.23 -71.32
CA GLN A 388 34.41 -90.49 -71.24
C GLN A 388 33.50 -91.72 -71.49
N GLN A 389 32.25 -91.69 -71.00
CA GLN A 389 31.25 -92.75 -71.25
C GLN A 389 30.78 -92.81 -72.72
N LEU A 390 30.86 -91.70 -73.45
CA LEU A 390 30.47 -91.61 -74.86
C LEU A 390 31.47 -92.25 -75.83
N GLN A 391 32.71 -92.49 -75.40
CA GLN A 391 33.72 -93.17 -76.22
C GLN A 391 33.45 -94.68 -76.39
N SER A 392 32.61 -95.29 -75.54
CA SER A 392 32.28 -96.72 -75.59
C SER A 392 31.05 -97.09 -76.45
N VAL A 393 30.38 -96.12 -77.10
CA VAL A 393 29.18 -96.39 -77.90
C VAL A 393 29.55 -97.04 -79.26
N PRO A 394 29.01 -98.22 -79.62
CA PRO A 394 29.28 -98.90 -80.90
C PRO A 394 28.91 -98.07 -82.13
N GLN A 395 29.69 -98.19 -83.22
CA GLN A 395 29.48 -97.42 -84.47
C GLN A 395 28.45 -98.06 -85.43
N ASP A 396 28.06 -99.32 -85.22
CA ASP A 396 27.16 -100.06 -86.10
C ASP A 396 25.88 -100.51 -85.38
N ILE A 397 24.75 -100.50 -86.10
CA ILE A 397 23.44 -100.93 -85.60
C ILE A 397 23.43 -102.47 -85.44
N PRO A 398 23.22 -103.02 -84.22
CA PRO A 398 23.10 -104.45 -84.02
C PRO A 398 21.86 -105.01 -84.74
N ALA A 399 21.91 -106.25 -85.24
CA ALA A 399 20.81 -106.84 -86.02
C ALA A 399 19.62 -107.32 -85.16
N SER A 400 19.77 -107.39 -83.84
CA SER A 400 18.74 -107.88 -82.91
C SER A 400 17.81 -106.75 -82.46
N LEU A 401 16.50 -106.96 -82.55
CA LEU A 401 15.48 -106.00 -82.15
C LEU A 401 15.52 -105.66 -80.64
N ASP A 402 15.98 -106.59 -79.80
CA ASP A 402 16.12 -106.33 -78.35
C ASP A 402 17.42 -105.56 -78.03
N GLU A 403 18.48 -105.76 -78.81
CA GLU A 403 19.72 -104.96 -78.72
C GLU A 403 19.53 -103.55 -79.31
N GLN A 404 18.68 -103.40 -80.34
CA GLN A 404 18.28 -102.10 -80.90
C GLN A 404 17.42 -101.28 -79.92
N LYS A 405 16.57 -101.92 -79.10
CA LYS A 405 15.78 -101.24 -78.06
C LYS A 405 16.64 -100.75 -76.89
N GLN A 406 17.55 -101.58 -76.41
CA GLN A 406 18.47 -101.20 -75.33
C GLN A 406 19.40 -100.06 -75.78
N LEU A 407 19.90 -100.12 -77.03
CA LEU A 407 20.76 -99.08 -77.60
C LEU A 407 20.02 -97.75 -77.84
N LEU A 408 18.71 -97.76 -78.17
CA LEU A 408 17.89 -96.54 -78.25
C LEU A 408 17.82 -95.87 -76.87
N GLU A 409 17.43 -96.62 -75.84
CA GLU A 409 17.23 -96.10 -74.48
C GLU A 409 18.54 -95.54 -73.89
N ASP A 410 19.66 -96.24 -74.09
CA ASP A 410 20.97 -95.80 -73.60
C ASP A 410 21.45 -94.51 -74.32
N VAL A 411 21.24 -94.40 -75.63
CA VAL A 411 21.62 -93.23 -76.44
C VAL A 411 20.71 -92.01 -76.16
N GLU A 412 19.41 -92.21 -75.91
CA GLU A 412 18.49 -91.14 -75.51
C GLU A 412 18.80 -90.61 -74.11
N ASN A 413 19.05 -91.49 -73.15
CA ASN A 413 19.40 -91.11 -71.78
C ASN A 413 20.72 -90.33 -71.73
N GLN A 414 21.74 -90.76 -72.50
CA GLN A 414 23.02 -90.05 -72.57
C GLN A 414 22.89 -88.68 -73.25
N LYS A 415 22.09 -88.56 -74.32
CA LYS A 415 21.79 -87.28 -74.98
C LYS A 415 21.09 -86.31 -74.02
N HIS A 416 20.04 -86.77 -73.34
CA HIS A 416 19.27 -85.93 -72.42
C HIS A 416 20.12 -85.43 -71.24
N ASN A 417 20.96 -86.30 -70.68
CA ASN A 417 21.87 -85.92 -69.60
C ASN A 417 22.89 -84.86 -70.05
N LEU A 418 23.47 -84.99 -71.24
CA LEU A 418 24.42 -84.02 -71.78
C LEU A 418 23.73 -82.69 -72.19
N GLU A 419 22.50 -82.73 -72.72
CA GLU A 419 21.68 -81.53 -72.99
C GLU A 419 21.34 -80.77 -71.70
N ASN A 420 20.95 -81.47 -70.63
CA ASN A 420 20.65 -80.85 -69.32
C ASN A 420 21.89 -80.24 -68.66
N LEU A 421 23.05 -80.90 -68.73
CA LEU A 421 24.31 -80.36 -68.18
C LEU A 421 24.79 -79.13 -68.96
N LEU A 422 24.59 -79.09 -70.29
CA LEU A 422 24.93 -77.91 -71.10
C LEU A 422 23.99 -76.73 -70.89
N ALA A 423 22.70 -76.98 -70.66
CA ALA A 423 21.72 -75.94 -70.36
C ALA A 423 22.02 -75.20 -69.04
N ASN A 424 22.69 -75.87 -68.09
CA ASN A 424 23.02 -75.33 -66.77
C ASN A 424 24.41 -74.69 -66.67
N LEU A 425 25.20 -74.66 -67.75
CA LEU A 425 26.49 -73.94 -67.77
C LEU A 425 26.27 -72.42 -67.96
N PRO A 426 27.01 -71.55 -67.26
CA PRO A 426 26.92 -70.09 -67.44
C PRO A 426 27.25 -69.67 -68.88
N GLU A 427 26.55 -68.65 -69.40
CA GLU A 427 26.85 -68.04 -70.72
C GLU A 427 27.90 -66.93 -70.60
N ASN A 428 28.81 -66.83 -71.57
CA ASN A 428 29.93 -65.86 -71.66
C ASN A 428 31.05 -66.03 -70.62
N ASP A 429 31.30 -67.26 -70.14
CA ASP A 429 32.48 -67.60 -69.35
C ASP A 429 33.49 -68.38 -70.20
N PRO A 430 34.77 -67.95 -70.31
CA PRO A 430 35.75 -68.59 -71.19
C PRO A 430 35.97 -70.08 -70.89
N ALA A 431 35.89 -70.50 -69.63
CA ALA A 431 36.06 -71.90 -69.24
C ALA A 431 34.81 -72.73 -69.50
N ALA A 432 33.62 -72.14 -69.34
CA ALA A 432 32.35 -72.76 -69.72
C ALA A 432 32.21 -72.91 -71.25
N ASP A 433 32.69 -71.94 -72.02
CA ASP A 433 32.61 -71.91 -73.48
C ASP A 433 33.49 -72.99 -74.13
N GLU A 434 34.69 -73.24 -73.60
CA GLU A 434 35.54 -74.36 -74.04
C GLU A 434 34.88 -75.73 -73.79
N LEU A 435 34.25 -75.92 -72.63
CA LEU A 435 33.51 -77.15 -72.29
C LEU A 435 32.27 -77.33 -73.17
N ARG A 436 31.58 -76.23 -73.50
CA ARG A 436 30.41 -76.20 -74.38
C ARG A 436 30.78 -76.61 -75.81
N GLN A 437 31.89 -76.11 -76.36
CA GLN A 437 32.38 -76.53 -77.69
C GLN A 437 32.68 -78.03 -77.78
N LYS A 438 33.41 -78.57 -76.81
CA LYS A 438 33.86 -79.98 -76.84
C LYS A 438 32.70 -80.96 -76.80
N SER A 439 31.66 -80.63 -76.02
CA SER A 439 30.50 -81.51 -75.78
C SER A 439 29.43 -81.38 -76.85
N GLN A 440 29.38 -80.25 -77.57
CA GLN A 440 28.47 -80.04 -78.70
C GLN A 440 28.81 -80.97 -79.88
N TRP A 441 30.07 -81.38 -80.02
CA TRP A 441 30.50 -82.39 -81.00
C TRP A 441 29.94 -83.78 -80.66
N ASP A 442 30.00 -84.19 -79.39
CA ASP A 442 29.45 -85.47 -78.91
C ASP A 442 27.92 -85.53 -79.08
N LEU A 443 27.24 -84.40 -78.85
CA LEU A 443 25.79 -84.26 -78.97
C LEU A 443 25.30 -84.39 -80.43
N SER A 444 26.04 -83.83 -81.40
CA SER A 444 25.74 -84.02 -82.82
C SER A 444 25.87 -85.49 -83.25
N ARG A 445 26.87 -86.21 -82.75
CA ARG A 445 27.08 -87.64 -83.03
C ARG A 445 25.92 -88.51 -82.51
N LEU A 446 25.41 -88.22 -81.31
CA LEU A 446 24.25 -88.92 -80.74
C LEU A 446 22.94 -88.65 -81.50
N LYS A 447 22.75 -87.41 -81.98
CA LYS A 447 21.55 -87.00 -82.73
C LYS A 447 21.44 -87.74 -84.08
N ASP A 448 22.55 -88.04 -84.75
CA ASP A 448 22.54 -88.79 -86.01
C ASP A 448 22.19 -90.29 -85.82
N LEU A 449 22.65 -90.91 -84.71
CA LEU A 449 22.30 -92.28 -84.34
C LEU A 449 20.81 -92.43 -83.99
N LEU A 450 20.25 -91.47 -83.24
CA LEU A 450 18.83 -91.48 -82.88
C LEU A 450 17.91 -91.31 -84.08
N LYS A 451 18.32 -90.52 -85.07
CA LYS A 451 17.57 -90.33 -86.31
C LYS A 451 17.41 -91.63 -87.10
N GLN A 452 18.34 -92.58 -86.95
CA GLN A 452 18.29 -93.88 -87.62
C GLN A 452 17.41 -94.90 -86.85
N LEU A 453 17.50 -94.93 -85.52
CA LEU A 453 16.68 -95.83 -84.67
C LEU A 453 15.22 -95.38 -84.50
N GLY A 454 14.95 -94.07 -84.51
CA GLY A 454 13.61 -93.51 -84.25
C GLY A 454 12.57 -93.71 -85.35
N SER A 455 12.98 -94.05 -86.58
CA SER A 455 12.03 -94.21 -87.70
C SER A 455 11.10 -95.44 -87.59
N ALA A 456 11.33 -96.34 -86.62
CA ALA A 456 10.68 -97.65 -86.58
C ALA A 456 9.73 -97.93 -85.39
N VAL A 457 9.75 -97.16 -84.28
CA VAL A 457 9.04 -97.58 -83.02
C VAL A 457 8.24 -96.48 -82.28
N GLY A 458 8.35 -95.19 -82.63
CA GLY A 458 7.99 -94.08 -81.71
C GLY A 458 6.51 -93.73 -81.43
N ASP A 459 5.62 -93.63 -82.43
CA ASP A 459 4.51 -92.67 -82.28
C ASP A 459 3.23 -93.15 -81.55
N LYS A 460 3.14 -94.40 -81.06
CA LYS A 460 1.90 -94.90 -80.40
C LYS A 460 2.02 -95.19 -78.89
N LEU A 461 3.22 -95.27 -78.32
CA LEU A 461 3.42 -95.55 -76.89
C LEU A 461 3.47 -94.29 -76.03
N ALA A 462 3.88 -93.15 -76.59
CA ALA A 462 4.07 -91.90 -75.84
C ALA A 462 2.77 -91.25 -75.37
N ALA A 463 1.69 -91.35 -76.15
CA ALA A 463 0.42 -90.68 -75.84
C ALA A 463 -0.30 -91.30 -74.62
N LEU A 464 -0.17 -92.60 -74.40
CA LEU A 464 -0.90 -93.34 -73.36
C LEU A 464 -0.24 -93.24 -71.97
N ALA A 465 1.07 -93.02 -71.92
CA ALA A 465 1.81 -92.81 -70.67
C ALA A 465 1.58 -91.40 -70.08
N ALA A 466 1.47 -90.38 -70.94
CA ALA A 466 1.29 -88.99 -70.51
C ALA A 466 -0.04 -88.75 -69.77
N PHE A 467 -1.13 -89.38 -70.22
CA PHE A 467 -2.45 -89.24 -69.58
C PHE A 467 -2.52 -89.89 -68.19
N ASN A 468 -1.97 -91.09 -68.02
CA ASN A 468 -2.01 -91.81 -66.76
C ASN A 468 -1.18 -91.12 -65.66
N ALA A 469 -0.06 -90.48 -66.02
CA ALA A 469 0.73 -89.67 -65.10
C ALA A 469 -0.03 -88.40 -64.66
N ALA A 470 -0.66 -87.69 -65.60
CA ALA A 470 -1.43 -86.48 -65.31
C ALA A 470 -2.65 -86.77 -64.41
N ARG A 471 -3.35 -87.89 -64.64
CA ARG A 471 -4.49 -88.32 -63.81
C ARG A 471 -4.08 -88.56 -62.37
N LYS A 472 -3.04 -89.36 -62.15
CA LYS A 472 -2.58 -89.73 -60.80
C LYS A 472 -2.17 -88.50 -59.99
N ASN A 473 -1.41 -87.58 -60.60
CA ASN A 473 -0.98 -86.35 -59.94
C ASN A 473 -2.15 -85.44 -59.56
N ALA A 474 -3.17 -85.33 -60.41
CA ALA A 474 -4.36 -84.53 -60.13
C ALA A 474 -5.27 -85.16 -59.06
N GLU A 475 -5.40 -86.49 -59.05
CA GLU A 475 -6.17 -87.22 -58.02
C GLU A 475 -5.48 -87.14 -56.64
N ASP A 476 -4.15 -87.30 -56.58
CA ASP A 476 -3.37 -87.20 -55.34
C ASP A 476 -3.43 -85.78 -54.74
N ALA A 477 -3.33 -84.74 -55.59
CA ALA A 477 -3.42 -83.35 -55.16
C ALA A 477 -4.84 -82.93 -54.75
N LEU A 478 -5.88 -83.42 -55.45
CA LEU A 478 -7.27 -83.18 -55.03
C LEU A 478 -7.55 -83.83 -53.67
N LEU A 479 -6.99 -85.00 -53.38
CA LEU A 479 -7.11 -85.65 -52.07
C LEU A 479 -6.47 -84.82 -50.95
N ASP A 480 -5.33 -84.19 -51.22
CA ASP A 480 -4.63 -83.33 -50.26
C ASP A 480 -5.38 -82.00 -50.03
N ILE A 481 -5.99 -81.43 -51.07
CA ILE A 481 -6.76 -80.19 -51.00
C ILE A 481 -8.13 -80.40 -50.34
N THR A 482 -8.74 -81.59 -50.51
CA THR A 482 -10.05 -81.95 -49.95
C THR A 482 -9.97 -82.63 -48.58
N ARG A 483 -8.77 -82.95 -48.08
CA ARG A 483 -8.58 -83.28 -46.68
C ARG A 483 -8.96 -82.07 -45.83
N GLU A 484 -10.09 -82.19 -45.13
CA GLU A 484 -10.41 -81.34 -43.98
C GLU A 484 -9.44 -81.66 -42.84
N ASP A 485 -8.17 -81.30 -42.99
CA ASP A 485 -7.30 -81.14 -41.83
C ASP A 485 -7.74 -79.87 -41.12
N GLY A 486 -8.11 -80.06 -39.84
CA GLY A 486 -8.71 -79.05 -38.98
C GLY A 486 -7.90 -77.76 -38.90
N SER A 487 -8.59 -76.69 -38.51
CA SER A 487 -8.01 -75.36 -38.33
C SER A 487 -6.69 -75.43 -37.58
N ASP A 488 -5.60 -75.11 -38.28
CA ASP A 488 -4.32 -74.87 -37.64
C ASP A 488 -4.42 -73.46 -37.03
N ASP A 489 -5.02 -73.37 -35.84
CA ASP A 489 -5.27 -72.13 -35.08
C ASP A 489 -3.97 -71.34 -34.75
N SER A 490 -2.80 -71.87 -35.14
CA SER A 490 -1.49 -71.25 -34.99
C SER A 490 -1.10 -70.30 -36.13
N LYS A 491 -1.77 -70.36 -37.29
CA LYS A 491 -1.44 -69.55 -38.47
C LYS A 491 -2.19 -68.22 -38.46
N SER A 492 -1.48 -67.15 -38.79
CA SER A 492 -2.07 -65.82 -38.93
C SER A 492 -3.02 -65.77 -40.14
N PRO A 493 -4.02 -64.87 -40.14
CA PRO A 493 -4.92 -64.71 -41.28
C PRO A 493 -4.22 -64.44 -42.62
N ASP A 494 -3.08 -63.74 -42.60
CA ASP A 494 -2.28 -63.47 -43.79
C ASP A 494 -1.57 -64.73 -44.31
N GLU A 495 -1.04 -65.57 -43.41
CA GLU A 495 -0.48 -66.88 -43.75
C GLU A 495 -1.55 -67.83 -44.31
N LEU A 496 -2.78 -67.77 -43.79
CA LEU A 496 -3.91 -68.55 -44.30
C LEU A 496 -4.32 -68.11 -45.73
N ILE A 497 -4.25 -66.80 -46.03
CA ILE A 497 -4.51 -66.29 -47.38
C ILE A 497 -3.40 -66.71 -48.35
N ASP A 498 -2.13 -66.67 -47.92
CA ASP A 498 -1.00 -67.13 -48.72
C ASP A 498 -1.09 -68.65 -49.01
N ASP A 499 -1.41 -69.46 -48.00
CA ASP A 499 -1.63 -70.91 -48.15
C ASP A 499 -2.79 -71.23 -49.10
N LEU A 500 -3.91 -70.51 -49.01
CA LEU A 500 -5.04 -70.68 -49.94
C LEU A 500 -4.67 -70.26 -51.37
N THR A 501 -3.86 -69.21 -51.53
CA THR A 501 -3.36 -68.75 -52.83
C THR A 501 -2.45 -69.79 -53.49
N LYS A 502 -1.51 -70.38 -52.72
CA LYS A 502 -0.66 -71.47 -53.21
C LYS A 502 -1.46 -72.71 -53.62
N LYS A 503 -2.50 -73.06 -52.84
CA LYS A 503 -3.41 -74.16 -53.18
C LYS A 503 -4.21 -73.86 -54.46
N GLU A 504 -4.69 -72.63 -54.65
CA GLU A 504 -5.37 -72.19 -55.88
C GLU A 504 -4.44 -72.29 -57.11
N GLU A 505 -3.20 -71.80 -57.01
CA GLU A 505 -2.20 -71.91 -58.09
C GLU A 505 -1.88 -73.37 -58.44
N THR A 506 -1.80 -74.23 -57.43
CA THR A 506 -1.55 -75.67 -57.63
C THR A 506 -2.69 -76.31 -58.40
N VAL A 507 -3.95 -76.02 -58.04
CA VAL A 507 -5.13 -76.50 -58.79
C VAL A 507 -5.16 -75.95 -60.21
N ALA A 508 -4.79 -74.68 -60.41
CA ALA A 508 -4.75 -74.06 -61.74
C ALA A 508 -3.70 -74.73 -62.65
N LYS A 509 -2.48 -74.97 -62.15
CA LYS A 509 -1.41 -75.68 -62.87
C LYS A 509 -1.82 -77.13 -63.20
N LEU A 510 -2.49 -77.82 -62.28
CA LEU A 510 -3.00 -79.18 -62.52
C LEU A 510 -4.10 -79.19 -63.57
N ARG A 511 -5.00 -78.21 -63.55
CA ARG A 511 -6.05 -78.05 -64.56
C ARG A 511 -5.46 -77.81 -65.96
N GLU A 512 -4.42 -77.00 -66.08
CA GLU A 512 -3.71 -76.77 -67.34
C GLU A 512 -3.00 -78.04 -67.83
N THR A 513 -2.33 -78.75 -66.93
CA THR A 513 -1.63 -80.01 -67.23
C THR A 513 -2.59 -81.10 -67.71
N VAL A 514 -3.75 -81.24 -67.06
CA VAL A 514 -4.80 -82.16 -67.49
C VAL A 514 -5.39 -81.68 -68.83
N ALA A 515 -5.64 -80.38 -69.01
CA ALA A 515 -6.20 -79.82 -70.26
C ALA A 515 -5.30 -79.99 -71.50
N GLY A 516 -3.99 -80.15 -71.32
CA GLY A 516 -3.01 -80.32 -72.40
C GLY A 516 -3.00 -81.69 -73.07
N VAL A 517 -3.70 -82.69 -72.53
CA VAL A 517 -3.77 -84.04 -73.12
C VAL A 517 -4.75 -84.06 -74.29
N LYS A 518 -4.30 -84.49 -75.48
CA LYS A 518 -5.13 -84.56 -76.69
C LYS A 518 -6.26 -85.57 -76.53
N PRO A 519 -7.54 -85.14 -76.57
CA PRO A 519 -8.67 -86.06 -76.34
C PRO A 519 -8.86 -87.11 -77.44
N ASP A 520 -8.39 -86.83 -78.66
CA ASP A 520 -8.63 -87.64 -79.88
C ASP A 520 -7.79 -88.92 -79.94
N GLU A 521 -6.78 -89.03 -79.08
CA GLU A 521 -5.86 -90.17 -78.99
C GLU A 521 -6.19 -91.11 -77.81
N LEU A 522 -7.26 -90.80 -77.04
CA LEU A 522 -7.75 -91.53 -75.86
C LEU A 522 -9.02 -92.33 -76.19
N ASP A 523 -9.25 -93.44 -75.48
CA ASP A 523 -10.45 -94.25 -75.67
C ASP A 523 -11.71 -93.60 -75.07
N GLU A 524 -12.89 -94.16 -75.38
CA GLU A 524 -14.19 -93.59 -75.03
C GLU A 524 -14.44 -93.56 -73.50
N LYS A 525 -13.79 -94.45 -72.73
CA LYS A 525 -13.90 -94.53 -71.27
C LYS A 525 -12.95 -93.53 -70.60
N GLU A 526 -11.72 -93.45 -71.07
CA GLU A 526 -10.67 -92.53 -70.61
C GLU A 526 -11.03 -91.07 -70.89
N ARG A 527 -11.69 -90.79 -72.02
CA ARG A 527 -12.23 -89.45 -72.35
C ARG A 527 -13.35 -89.01 -71.41
N ALA A 528 -14.12 -89.93 -70.84
CA ALA A 528 -15.15 -89.60 -69.84
C ALA A 528 -14.52 -89.24 -68.49
N GLU A 529 -13.50 -89.98 -68.06
CA GLU A 529 -12.75 -89.73 -66.82
C GLU A 529 -11.94 -88.43 -66.90
N TYR A 530 -11.36 -88.12 -68.06
CA TYR A 530 -10.71 -86.82 -68.33
C TYR A 530 -11.66 -85.63 -68.08
N LYS A 531 -12.91 -85.73 -68.55
CA LYS A 531 -13.92 -84.67 -68.37
C LYS A 531 -14.36 -84.53 -66.92
N ASP A 532 -14.53 -85.64 -66.20
CA ASP A 532 -14.89 -85.64 -64.77
C ASP A 532 -13.78 -85.01 -63.91
N LEU A 533 -12.52 -85.34 -64.18
CA LEU A 533 -11.36 -84.79 -63.45
C LEU A 533 -11.24 -83.27 -63.64
N LEU A 534 -11.42 -82.76 -64.86
CA LEU A 534 -11.44 -81.32 -65.13
C LEU A 534 -12.59 -80.61 -64.41
N ALA A 535 -13.76 -81.25 -64.28
CA ALA A 535 -14.90 -80.69 -63.55
C ALA A 535 -14.63 -80.63 -62.03
N ARG A 536 -13.98 -81.65 -61.46
CA ARG A 536 -13.60 -81.67 -60.04
C ARG A 536 -12.53 -80.63 -59.70
N LEU A 537 -11.52 -80.48 -60.56
CA LEU A 537 -10.50 -79.43 -60.41
C LEU A 537 -11.11 -78.02 -60.52
N ALA A 538 -12.08 -77.82 -61.42
CA ALA A 538 -12.79 -76.53 -61.52
C ALA A 538 -13.58 -76.22 -60.24
N ASN A 539 -14.32 -77.19 -59.70
CA ASN A 539 -15.06 -77.02 -58.45
C ASN A 539 -14.13 -76.72 -57.24
N ALA A 540 -13.00 -77.42 -57.14
CA ALA A 540 -12.01 -77.18 -56.09
C ALA A 540 -11.41 -75.76 -56.16
N ALA A 541 -11.13 -75.26 -57.37
CA ALA A 541 -10.65 -73.89 -57.58
C ALA A 541 -11.68 -72.84 -57.12
N ASP A 542 -12.96 -73.02 -57.47
CA ASP A 542 -14.03 -72.09 -57.07
C ASP A 542 -14.23 -72.05 -55.54
N VAL A 543 -14.15 -73.21 -54.87
CA VAL A 543 -14.26 -73.28 -53.39
C VAL A 543 -13.10 -72.56 -52.71
N LEU A 544 -11.86 -72.76 -53.15
CA LEU A 544 -10.68 -72.10 -52.59
C LEU A 544 -10.75 -70.58 -52.79
N LYS A 545 -11.16 -70.14 -53.99
CA LYS A 545 -11.34 -68.73 -54.33
C LYS A 545 -12.39 -68.05 -53.45
N ASN A 546 -13.53 -68.69 -53.22
CA ASN A 546 -14.57 -68.14 -52.35
C ASN A 546 -14.11 -68.04 -50.89
N LYS A 547 -13.45 -69.08 -50.34
CA LYS A 547 -12.90 -69.06 -48.97
C LYS A 547 -11.86 -67.96 -48.78
N ARG A 548 -10.99 -67.74 -49.76
CA ARG A 548 -10.01 -66.64 -49.74
C ARG A 548 -10.71 -65.28 -49.73
N ALA A 549 -11.69 -65.08 -50.61
CA ALA A 549 -12.44 -63.82 -50.69
C ALA A 549 -13.19 -63.51 -49.39
N GLU A 550 -13.77 -64.52 -48.72
CA GLU A 550 -14.41 -64.38 -47.41
C GLU A 550 -13.41 -63.95 -46.31
N LEU A 551 -12.21 -64.54 -46.28
CA LEU A 551 -11.15 -64.17 -45.33
C LEU A 551 -10.59 -62.76 -45.59
N GLU A 552 -10.33 -62.40 -46.86
CA GLU A 552 -9.89 -61.06 -47.25
C GLU A 552 -10.93 -59.99 -46.86
N GLN A 553 -12.22 -60.28 -47.05
CA GLN A 553 -13.31 -59.40 -46.64
C GLN A 553 -13.40 -59.26 -45.12
N ALA A 554 -13.24 -60.35 -44.36
CA ALA A 554 -13.23 -60.33 -42.91
C ALA A 554 -12.04 -59.54 -42.33
N LEU A 555 -10.85 -59.67 -42.94
CA LEU A 555 -9.68 -58.87 -42.57
C LEU A 555 -9.88 -57.38 -42.83
N LYS A 556 -10.47 -57.04 -43.98
CA LYS A 556 -10.79 -55.65 -44.31
C LYS A 556 -11.77 -55.04 -43.31
N ALA A 557 -12.84 -55.75 -42.95
CA ALA A 557 -13.81 -55.30 -41.97
C ALA A 557 -13.17 -55.08 -40.57
N LYS A 558 -12.28 -56.00 -40.15
CA LYS A 558 -11.56 -55.89 -38.87
C LYS A 558 -10.55 -54.73 -38.86
N ALA A 559 -9.93 -54.42 -40.00
CA ALA A 559 -9.05 -53.27 -40.14
C ALA A 559 -9.82 -51.93 -40.09
N GLU A 560 -11.00 -51.86 -40.70
CA GLU A 560 -11.90 -50.71 -40.64
C GLU A 560 -12.44 -50.48 -39.21
N GLU A 561 -12.82 -51.55 -38.50
CA GLU A 561 -13.21 -51.50 -37.08
C GLU A 561 -12.07 -51.00 -36.19
N LYS A 562 -10.86 -51.53 -36.34
CA LYS A 562 -9.68 -51.07 -35.61
C LYS A 562 -9.37 -49.60 -35.90
N SER A 563 -9.48 -49.16 -37.16
CA SER A 563 -9.28 -47.76 -37.53
C SER A 563 -10.33 -46.84 -36.90
N LEU A 564 -11.57 -47.31 -36.71
CA LEU A 564 -12.61 -46.57 -36.01
C LEU A 564 -12.29 -46.47 -34.51
N HIS A 565 -11.91 -47.58 -33.86
CA HIS A 565 -11.50 -47.57 -32.45
C HIS A 565 -10.30 -46.66 -32.21
N ASP A 566 -9.26 -46.73 -33.04
CA ASP A 566 -8.08 -45.85 -32.96
C ASP A 566 -8.46 -44.36 -33.10
N ALA A 567 -9.43 -44.04 -33.97
CA ALA A 567 -9.91 -42.67 -34.14
C ALA A 567 -10.74 -42.19 -32.95
N VAL A 568 -11.59 -43.05 -32.39
CA VAL A 568 -12.37 -42.77 -31.19
C VAL A 568 -11.45 -42.56 -29.98
N ASP A 569 -10.49 -43.46 -29.75
CA ASP A 569 -9.55 -43.37 -28.62
C ASP A 569 -8.71 -42.09 -28.66
N ARG A 570 -8.30 -41.65 -29.84
CA ARG A 570 -7.62 -40.35 -30.01
C ARG A 570 -8.47 -39.18 -29.53
N ILE A 571 -9.75 -39.15 -29.89
CA ILE A 571 -10.64 -38.06 -29.44
C ILE A 571 -10.96 -38.20 -27.95
N VAL A 572 -11.29 -39.40 -27.47
CA VAL A 572 -11.60 -39.66 -26.05
C VAL A 572 -10.41 -39.27 -25.15
N SER A 573 -9.18 -39.61 -25.54
CA SER A 573 -7.96 -39.27 -24.80
C SER A 573 -7.74 -37.76 -24.62
N ARG A 574 -8.37 -36.93 -25.45
CA ARG A 574 -8.31 -35.46 -25.38
C ARG A 574 -9.57 -34.87 -24.73
N LEU A 575 -10.75 -35.33 -25.14
CA LEU A 575 -12.04 -34.81 -24.67
C LEU A 575 -12.29 -35.12 -23.19
N VAL A 576 -11.96 -36.33 -22.70
CA VAL A 576 -12.22 -36.71 -21.30
C VAL A 576 -11.41 -35.87 -20.31
N PRO A 577 -10.08 -35.67 -20.49
CA PRO A 577 -9.33 -34.73 -19.66
C PRO A 577 -9.87 -33.30 -19.75
N LEU A 578 -10.25 -32.83 -20.95
CA LEU A 578 -10.79 -31.47 -21.12
C LEU A 578 -12.11 -31.27 -20.36
N VAL A 579 -13.01 -32.26 -20.38
CA VAL A 579 -14.27 -32.24 -19.61
C VAL A 579 -13.97 -32.20 -18.11
N ARG A 580 -13.01 -33.00 -17.63
CA ARG A 580 -12.62 -32.99 -16.22
C ARG A 580 -12.03 -31.64 -15.80
N ASP A 581 -11.11 -31.09 -16.60
CA ASP A 581 -10.48 -29.80 -16.32
C ASP A 581 -11.51 -28.65 -16.34
N ALA A 582 -12.52 -28.72 -17.23
CA ALA A 582 -13.63 -27.77 -17.25
C ALA A 582 -14.52 -27.87 -16.00
N GLU A 583 -14.79 -29.08 -15.54
CA GLU A 583 -15.54 -29.34 -14.29
C GLU A 583 -14.78 -28.80 -13.07
N GLU A 584 -13.45 -28.97 -13.03
CA GLU A 584 -12.57 -28.45 -11.99
C GLU A 584 -12.55 -26.91 -12.02
N LEU A 585 -12.43 -26.31 -13.21
CA LEU A 585 -12.44 -24.86 -13.38
C LEU A 585 -13.75 -24.22 -12.86
N ARG A 586 -14.89 -24.91 -12.98
CA ARG A 586 -16.18 -24.43 -12.49
C ARG A 586 -16.29 -24.38 -10.97
N HIS A 587 -15.67 -25.34 -10.29
CA HIS A 587 -15.79 -25.53 -8.84
C HIS A 587 -14.63 -24.95 -8.04
N ASN A 588 -13.54 -24.58 -8.71
CA ASN A 588 -12.37 -24.02 -8.07
C ASN A 588 -12.61 -22.55 -7.72
N ALA A 589 -12.56 -22.24 -6.41
CA ALA A 589 -12.70 -20.88 -5.90
C ALA A 589 -11.54 -19.96 -6.33
N GLU A 590 -10.37 -20.52 -6.59
CA GLU A 590 -9.17 -19.83 -7.08
C GLU A 590 -8.98 -19.99 -8.60
N ALA A 591 -10.06 -20.34 -9.32
CA ALA A 591 -10.04 -20.47 -10.77
C ALA A 591 -9.57 -19.18 -11.44
N VAL A 592 -8.83 -19.32 -12.55
CA VAL A 592 -8.43 -18.19 -13.39
C VAL A 592 -9.58 -17.89 -14.37
N PRO A 593 -10.34 -16.78 -14.22
CA PRO A 593 -11.60 -16.59 -14.95
C PRO A 593 -11.42 -16.41 -16.46
N THR A 594 -10.24 -15.95 -16.88
CA THR A 594 -9.89 -15.81 -18.30
C THR A 594 -9.77 -17.16 -19.04
N GLN A 595 -9.77 -18.28 -18.31
CA GLN A 595 -9.73 -19.63 -18.90
C GLN A 595 -11.12 -20.16 -19.29
N TYR A 596 -12.22 -19.57 -18.82
CA TYR A 596 -13.57 -20.05 -19.13
C TYR A 596 -13.84 -20.06 -20.65
N ALA A 597 -13.58 -18.95 -21.35
CA ALA A 597 -13.83 -18.85 -22.80
C ALA A 597 -12.91 -19.74 -23.65
N PRO A 598 -11.57 -19.76 -23.46
CA PRO A 598 -10.70 -20.67 -24.20
C PRO A 598 -11.06 -22.14 -24.01
N LYS A 599 -11.41 -22.55 -22.78
CA LYS A 599 -11.77 -23.94 -22.47
C LYS A 599 -13.11 -24.34 -23.10
N ALA A 600 -14.08 -23.42 -23.14
CA ALA A 600 -15.34 -23.62 -23.85
C ALA A 600 -15.11 -23.82 -25.36
N GLU A 601 -14.27 -23.00 -26.00
CA GLU A 601 -13.93 -23.13 -27.42
C GLU A 601 -13.16 -24.43 -27.73
N GLU A 602 -12.24 -24.83 -26.87
CA GLU A 602 -11.52 -26.10 -27.01
C GLU A 602 -12.46 -27.31 -26.92
N LEU A 603 -13.39 -27.29 -25.94
CA LEU A 603 -14.43 -28.32 -25.81
C LEU A 603 -15.34 -28.36 -27.04
N LYS A 604 -15.82 -27.21 -27.54
CA LYS A 604 -16.63 -27.15 -28.76
C LYS A 604 -15.92 -27.79 -29.95
N LYS A 605 -14.64 -27.45 -30.15
CA LYS A 605 -13.84 -27.98 -31.26
C LYS A 605 -13.73 -29.51 -31.22
N GLU A 606 -13.44 -30.08 -30.05
CA GLU A 606 -13.31 -31.53 -29.89
C GLU A 606 -14.68 -32.24 -29.92
N VAL A 607 -15.75 -31.60 -29.47
CA VAL A 607 -17.13 -32.10 -29.60
C VAL A 607 -17.55 -32.17 -31.07
N GLU A 608 -17.28 -31.14 -31.88
CA GLU A 608 -17.60 -31.17 -33.31
C GLU A 608 -16.79 -32.25 -34.03
N ALA A 609 -15.50 -32.42 -33.69
CA ALA A 609 -14.70 -33.54 -34.19
C ALA A 609 -15.31 -34.90 -33.79
N ALA A 610 -15.75 -35.06 -32.55
CA ALA A 610 -16.40 -36.29 -32.07
C ALA A 610 -17.70 -36.59 -32.82
N LYS A 611 -18.54 -35.57 -33.07
CA LYS A 611 -19.81 -35.72 -33.81
C LYS A 611 -19.59 -36.24 -35.22
N THR A 612 -18.54 -35.81 -35.92
CA THR A 612 -18.24 -36.32 -37.27
C THR A 612 -17.95 -37.83 -37.31
N ILE A 613 -17.36 -38.38 -36.23
CA ILE A 613 -17.12 -39.82 -36.08
C ILE A 613 -18.42 -40.54 -35.72
N ILE A 614 -19.18 -40.00 -34.76
CA ILE A 614 -20.43 -40.63 -34.26
C ILE A 614 -21.47 -40.79 -35.38
N VAL A 615 -21.60 -39.82 -36.30
CA VAL A 615 -22.60 -39.88 -37.39
C VAL A 615 -22.42 -41.10 -38.30
N ASN A 616 -21.19 -41.59 -38.46
CA ASN A 616 -20.86 -42.66 -39.39
C ASN A 616 -20.62 -44.01 -38.69
N ALA A 617 -20.76 -44.09 -37.37
CA ALA A 617 -20.37 -45.24 -36.56
C ALA A 617 -21.58 -46.07 -36.05
N PRO A 618 -21.40 -47.40 -35.84
CA PRO A 618 -22.45 -48.26 -35.28
C PRO A 618 -22.77 -47.89 -33.83
N THR A 619 -24.05 -47.70 -33.48
CA THR A 619 -24.47 -47.27 -32.13
C THR A 619 -24.31 -48.35 -31.05
N SER A 620 -24.09 -49.60 -31.45
CA SER A 620 -23.87 -50.75 -30.56
C SER A 620 -22.41 -50.92 -30.11
N ASP A 621 -21.47 -50.15 -30.66
CA ASP A 621 -20.05 -50.23 -30.32
C ASP A 621 -19.73 -49.54 -28.98
N ALA A 622 -18.94 -50.20 -28.13
CA ALA A 622 -18.62 -49.72 -26.78
C ALA A 622 -17.75 -48.45 -26.76
N HIS A 623 -16.79 -48.31 -27.68
CA HIS A 623 -15.93 -47.12 -27.76
C HIS A 623 -16.76 -45.91 -28.21
N VAL A 624 -17.68 -46.13 -29.16
CA VAL A 624 -18.60 -45.09 -29.64
C VAL A 624 -19.55 -44.64 -28.52
N GLN A 625 -20.05 -45.55 -27.67
CA GLN A 625 -20.86 -45.20 -26.50
C GLN A 625 -20.08 -44.37 -25.46
N GLN A 626 -18.81 -44.70 -25.22
CA GLN A 626 -17.95 -43.91 -24.35
C GLN A 626 -17.74 -42.49 -24.89
N LEU A 627 -17.50 -42.35 -26.20
CA LEU A 627 -17.38 -41.05 -26.86
C LEU A 627 -18.68 -40.25 -26.78
N GLN A 628 -19.84 -40.88 -27.00
CA GLN A 628 -21.16 -40.25 -26.87
C GLN A 628 -21.41 -39.71 -25.46
N GLN A 629 -21.03 -40.45 -24.42
CA GLN A 629 -21.15 -39.98 -23.04
C GLN A 629 -20.23 -38.78 -22.76
N ALA A 630 -19.00 -38.82 -23.26
CA ALA A 630 -18.05 -37.70 -23.10
C ALA A 630 -18.55 -36.44 -23.82
N VAL A 631 -19.12 -36.59 -25.02
CA VAL A 631 -19.75 -35.50 -25.78
C VAL A 631 -20.95 -34.93 -25.03
N ALA A 632 -21.84 -35.77 -24.51
CA ALA A 632 -23.01 -35.31 -23.75
C ALA A 632 -22.60 -34.47 -22.52
N ASN A 633 -21.58 -34.90 -21.79
CA ASN A 633 -21.05 -34.14 -20.65
C ASN A 633 -20.46 -32.79 -21.12
N ALA A 634 -19.64 -32.79 -22.17
CA ALA A 634 -19.06 -31.56 -22.73
C ALA A 634 -20.14 -30.56 -23.20
N GLU A 635 -21.18 -31.03 -23.87
CA GLU A 635 -22.30 -30.20 -24.34
C GLU A 635 -23.09 -29.54 -23.20
N THR A 636 -23.12 -30.15 -22.02
CA THR A 636 -23.71 -29.50 -20.83
C THR A 636 -22.80 -28.43 -20.21
N LEU A 637 -21.48 -28.57 -20.34
CA LEU A 637 -20.49 -27.68 -19.72
C LEU A 637 -20.17 -26.45 -20.58
N ILE A 638 -20.19 -26.58 -21.90
CA ILE A 638 -19.92 -25.48 -22.84
C ILE A 638 -20.77 -24.24 -22.52
N PRO A 639 -22.12 -24.30 -22.44
CA PRO A 639 -22.92 -23.10 -22.19
C PRO A 639 -22.70 -22.51 -20.78
N ASP A 640 -22.36 -23.32 -19.79
CA ASP A 640 -22.06 -22.86 -18.43
C ASP A 640 -20.74 -22.07 -18.40
N LEU A 641 -19.70 -22.57 -19.07
CA LEU A 641 -18.42 -21.87 -19.20
C LEU A 641 -18.55 -20.57 -20.02
N GLU A 642 -19.36 -20.57 -21.08
CA GLU A 642 -19.64 -19.36 -21.86
C GLU A 642 -20.37 -18.30 -21.03
N GLU A 643 -21.36 -18.71 -20.23
CA GLU A 643 -22.08 -17.80 -19.34
C GLU A 643 -21.15 -17.24 -18.26
N ARG A 644 -20.30 -18.07 -17.66
CA ARG A 644 -19.28 -17.63 -16.69
C ARG A 644 -18.27 -16.67 -17.31
N ALA A 645 -17.83 -16.92 -18.55
CA ALA A 645 -16.96 -16.00 -19.28
C ALA A 645 -17.66 -14.65 -19.52
N ARG A 646 -18.93 -14.66 -19.92
CA ARG A 646 -19.73 -13.44 -20.12
C ARG A 646 -19.92 -12.66 -18.83
N LEU A 647 -20.27 -13.34 -17.74
CA LEU A 647 -20.43 -12.74 -16.42
C LEU A 647 -19.12 -12.13 -15.90
N TRP A 648 -17.99 -12.78 -16.16
CA TRP A 648 -16.68 -12.23 -15.83
C TRP A 648 -16.37 -10.94 -16.61
N GLU A 649 -16.73 -10.88 -17.90
CA GLU A 649 -16.56 -9.67 -18.69
C GLU A 649 -17.49 -8.53 -18.21
N GLU A 650 -18.75 -8.84 -17.88
CA GLU A 650 -19.68 -7.90 -17.25
C GLU A 650 -19.16 -7.41 -15.89
N PHE A 651 -18.56 -8.30 -15.09
CA PHE A 651 -17.92 -7.97 -13.82
C PHE A 651 -16.78 -6.97 -14.01
N LEU A 652 -15.88 -7.22 -14.98
CA LEU A 652 -14.76 -6.32 -15.26
C LEU A 652 -15.22 -4.93 -15.71
N VAL A 653 -16.26 -4.86 -16.54
CA VAL A 653 -16.85 -3.58 -16.96
C VAL A 653 -17.44 -2.85 -15.75
N ALA A 654 -18.24 -3.54 -14.93
CA ALA A 654 -18.84 -2.95 -13.74
C ALA A 654 -17.78 -2.48 -12.73
N ARG A 655 -16.70 -3.25 -12.55
CA ARG A 655 -15.55 -2.91 -11.69
C ARG A 655 -14.87 -1.63 -12.17
N ASN A 656 -14.50 -1.56 -13.45
CA ASN A 656 -13.83 -0.40 -14.03
C ASN A 656 -14.73 0.86 -13.99
N ASP A 657 -16.05 0.70 -14.16
CA ASP A 657 -17.03 1.77 -14.02
C ASP A 657 -17.08 2.34 -12.59
N ILE A 658 -16.94 1.48 -11.58
CA ILE A 658 -16.88 1.87 -10.16
C ILE A 658 -15.58 2.61 -9.89
N ASP A 659 -14.43 2.06 -10.31
CA ASP A 659 -13.12 2.71 -10.16
C ASP A 659 -13.12 4.13 -10.76
N ALA A 660 -13.64 4.27 -11.99
CA ALA A 660 -13.73 5.56 -12.65
C ALA A 660 -14.67 6.54 -11.92
N LEU A 661 -15.75 6.04 -11.31
CA LEU A 661 -16.66 6.86 -10.53
C LEU A 661 -16.04 7.30 -9.20
N ILE A 662 -15.31 6.41 -8.51
CA ILE A 662 -14.56 6.73 -7.29
C ILE A 662 -13.52 7.81 -7.59
N GLU A 663 -12.70 7.64 -8.63
CA GLU A 663 -11.70 8.64 -9.02
C GLU A 663 -12.34 10.01 -9.30
N LYS A 664 -13.47 10.01 -10.02
CA LYS A 664 -14.23 11.24 -10.32
C LYS A 664 -14.79 11.91 -9.07
N LEU A 665 -15.19 11.13 -8.06
CA LEU A 665 -15.67 11.62 -6.77
C LEU A 665 -14.52 12.15 -5.90
N GLN A 666 -13.34 11.53 -5.95
CA GLN A 666 -12.19 11.96 -5.16
C GLN A 666 -11.59 13.28 -5.68
N GLN A 667 -11.59 13.55 -6.99
CA GLN A 667 -11.05 14.78 -7.57
C GLN A 667 -11.55 16.10 -6.91
N PRO A 668 -12.87 16.37 -6.80
CA PRO A 668 -13.35 17.59 -6.15
C PRO A 668 -13.05 17.62 -4.65
N LEU A 669 -13.01 16.46 -4.00
CA LEU A 669 -12.70 16.33 -2.57
C LEU A 669 -11.24 16.70 -2.30
N ASP A 670 -10.31 16.09 -3.03
CA ASP A 670 -8.88 16.38 -2.95
C ASP A 670 -8.58 17.85 -3.26
N ALA A 671 -9.27 18.39 -4.27
CA ALA A 671 -9.16 19.81 -4.62
C ALA A 671 -9.58 20.74 -3.47
N VAL A 672 -10.55 20.34 -2.64
CA VAL A 672 -10.99 21.14 -1.49
C VAL A 672 -10.06 20.98 -0.29
N VAL A 673 -9.56 19.77 -0.04
CA VAL A 673 -8.63 19.47 1.07
C VAL A 673 -7.26 20.11 0.83
N ALA A 674 -6.79 20.13 -0.42
CA ALA A 674 -5.48 20.69 -0.77
C ALA A 674 -5.46 22.23 -0.78
N LYS A 675 -6.62 22.90 -0.83
CA LYS A 675 -6.69 24.37 -0.81
C LYS A 675 -6.22 24.90 0.56
N PRO A 676 -5.47 26.01 0.59
CA PRO A 676 -5.19 26.71 1.83
C PRO A 676 -6.48 27.27 2.44
N LYS A 677 -6.40 27.74 3.69
CA LYS A 677 -7.51 28.44 4.34
C LYS A 677 -7.99 29.60 3.46
N ARG A 678 -9.30 29.71 3.29
CA ARG A 678 -9.95 30.62 2.33
C ARG A 678 -11.13 31.35 2.96
N SER A 679 -11.65 32.35 2.27
CA SER A 679 -12.77 33.14 2.77
C SER A 679 -14.04 32.29 2.97
N ALA A 680 -14.94 32.75 3.84
CA ALA A 680 -16.23 32.08 4.06
C ALA A 680 -17.07 31.94 2.77
N GLU A 681 -16.96 32.90 1.85
CA GLU A 681 -17.67 32.88 0.57
C GLU A 681 -17.14 31.77 -0.36
N GLU A 682 -15.82 31.67 -0.50
CA GLU A 682 -15.16 30.61 -1.28
C GLU A 682 -15.40 29.23 -0.66
N ALA A 683 -15.33 29.12 0.67
CA ALA A 683 -15.64 27.88 1.38
C ALA A 683 -17.10 27.44 1.21
N THR A 684 -18.05 28.39 1.19
CA THR A 684 -19.46 28.10 0.91
C THR A 684 -19.66 27.56 -0.51
N GLN A 685 -18.95 28.11 -1.50
CA GLN A 685 -19.00 27.61 -2.87
C GLN A 685 -18.41 26.20 -2.99
N ASP A 686 -17.32 25.92 -2.27
CA ASP A 686 -16.72 24.60 -2.22
C ASP A 686 -17.66 23.55 -1.60
N VAL A 687 -18.35 23.90 -0.50
CA VAL A 687 -19.39 23.03 0.09
C VAL A 687 -20.52 22.75 -0.91
N ALA A 688 -20.97 23.77 -1.65
CA ALA A 688 -22.01 23.58 -2.66
C ALA A 688 -21.57 22.60 -3.77
N ASN A 689 -20.33 22.74 -4.26
CA ASN A 689 -19.75 21.85 -5.27
C ASN A 689 -19.56 20.42 -4.75
N LEU A 690 -19.10 20.27 -3.50
CA LEU A 690 -18.95 18.96 -2.85
C LEU A 690 -20.31 18.28 -2.66
N ARG A 691 -21.33 19.00 -2.20
CA ARG A 691 -22.70 18.47 -2.05
C ARG A 691 -23.30 18.05 -3.39
N GLN A 692 -23.02 18.78 -4.48
CA GLN A 692 -23.44 18.36 -5.82
C GLN A 692 -22.76 17.05 -6.24
N SER A 693 -21.46 16.92 -5.98
CA SER A 693 -20.69 15.71 -6.30
C SER A 693 -21.15 14.51 -5.45
N ALA A 694 -21.43 14.74 -4.16
CA ALA A 694 -21.91 13.74 -3.21
C ALA A 694 -23.26 13.11 -3.62
N GLN A 695 -24.06 13.75 -4.50
CA GLN A 695 -25.28 13.13 -5.05
C GLN A 695 -24.99 11.86 -5.85
N GLN A 696 -23.77 11.72 -6.40
CA GLN A 696 -23.35 10.54 -7.16
C GLN A 696 -22.93 9.37 -6.25
N LEU A 697 -22.80 9.56 -4.92
CA LEU A 697 -22.51 8.46 -3.98
C LEU A 697 -23.64 7.40 -3.95
N ALA A 698 -24.89 7.79 -4.20
CA ALA A 698 -25.99 6.85 -4.30
C ALA A 698 -25.92 5.98 -5.59
N ASP A 699 -25.37 6.53 -6.68
CA ASP A 699 -25.12 5.75 -7.91
C ASP A 699 -23.99 4.74 -7.69
N LEU A 700 -22.95 5.14 -6.93
CA LEU A 700 -21.86 4.26 -6.51
C LEU A 700 -22.39 3.05 -5.72
N ASP A 701 -23.30 3.25 -4.76
CA ASP A 701 -23.93 2.15 -4.00
C ASP A 701 -24.67 1.16 -4.90
N ASN A 702 -25.44 1.68 -5.86
CA ASN A 702 -26.19 0.83 -6.79
C ASN A 702 -25.24 0.02 -7.70
N LYS A 703 -24.11 0.61 -8.11
CA LYS A 703 -23.10 -0.07 -8.91
C LYS A 703 -22.38 -1.15 -8.11
N ILE A 704 -21.99 -0.87 -6.86
CA ILE A 704 -21.36 -1.87 -5.96
C ILE A 704 -22.32 -3.02 -5.68
N ALA A 705 -23.60 -2.72 -5.42
CA ALA A 705 -24.63 -3.76 -5.24
C ALA A 705 -24.81 -4.64 -6.49
N ASN A 706 -24.74 -4.05 -7.69
CA ASN A 706 -24.76 -4.83 -8.93
C ASN A 706 -23.47 -5.67 -9.11
N LEU A 707 -22.30 -5.12 -8.78
CA LEU A 707 -21.03 -5.85 -8.82
C LEU A 707 -21.06 -7.05 -7.86
N GLN A 708 -21.58 -6.86 -6.65
CA GLN A 708 -21.79 -7.94 -5.69
C GLN A 708 -22.72 -9.01 -6.25
N ARG A 709 -23.86 -8.62 -6.85
CA ARG A 709 -24.78 -9.57 -7.50
C ARG A 709 -24.08 -10.37 -8.61
N ILE A 710 -23.22 -9.75 -9.42
CA ILE A 710 -22.46 -10.46 -10.46
C ILE A 710 -21.43 -11.41 -9.82
N SER A 711 -20.77 -11.00 -8.73
CA SER A 711 -19.83 -11.87 -8.01
C SER A 711 -20.53 -13.12 -7.44
N GLU A 712 -21.76 -12.98 -6.96
CA GLU A 712 -22.59 -14.11 -6.49
C GLU A 712 -22.98 -15.07 -7.62
N LEU A 713 -23.16 -14.57 -8.84
CA LEU A 713 -23.38 -15.42 -10.02
C LEU A 713 -22.10 -16.13 -10.49
N LEU A 714 -20.93 -15.66 -10.06
CA LEU A 714 -19.62 -16.25 -10.36
C LEU A 714 -19.12 -17.19 -9.26
N ASP A 715 -19.94 -17.47 -8.23
CA ASP A 715 -19.61 -18.39 -7.14
C ASP A 715 -19.05 -19.73 -7.68
N PRO A 716 -17.95 -20.27 -7.10
CA PRO A 716 -17.27 -19.84 -5.86
C PRO A 716 -16.05 -18.90 -6.05
N LEU A 717 -15.99 -18.10 -7.12
CA LEU A 717 -14.78 -17.34 -7.47
C LEU A 717 -14.38 -16.26 -6.43
N GLU A 718 -13.33 -16.53 -5.65
CA GLU A 718 -12.86 -15.64 -4.57
C GLU A 718 -12.25 -14.33 -5.08
N SER A 719 -11.64 -14.32 -6.29
CA SER A 719 -11.08 -13.09 -6.85
C SER A 719 -12.17 -12.03 -7.10
N ALA A 720 -13.37 -12.44 -7.50
CA ALA A 720 -14.50 -11.52 -7.67
C ALA A 720 -14.99 -10.96 -6.33
N TYR A 721 -15.10 -11.82 -5.31
CA TYR A 721 -15.47 -11.38 -3.96
C TYR A 721 -14.40 -10.51 -3.29
N ALA A 722 -13.12 -10.72 -3.59
CA ALA A 722 -12.03 -9.88 -3.11
C ALA A 722 -12.13 -8.47 -3.70
N ASP A 723 -12.30 -8.36 -5.03
CA ASP A 723 -12.45 -7.07 -5.72
C ASP A 723 -13.66 -6.28 -5.20
N VAL A 724 -14.81 -6.94 -4.98
CA VAL A 724 -16.00 -6.30 -4.37
C VAL A 724 -15.66 -5.74 -2.98
N ARG A 725 -14.98 -6.52 -2.13
CA ARG A 725 -14.58 -6.08 -0.78
C ARG A 725 -13.63 -4.88 -0.83
N PHE A 726 -12.67 -4.86 -1.76
CA PHE A 726 -11.76 -3.72 -1.92
C PHE A 726 -12.52 -2.46 -2.34
N LEU A 727 -13.37 -2.56 -3.36
CA LEU A 727 -14.13 -1.41 -3.86
C LEU A 727 -15.16 -0.88 -2.85
N ASP A 728 -15.76 -1.77 -2.06
CA ASP A 728 -16.68 -1.38 -0.99
C ASP A 728 -15.94 -0.56 0.09
N VAL A 729 -14.75 -0.98 0.49
CA VAL A 729 -13.89 -0.22 1.43
C VAL A 729 -13.51 1.15 0.84
N ASP A 730 -13.10 1.21 -0.43
CA ASP A 730 -12.73 2.48 -1.08
C ASP A 730 -13.93 3.44 -1.20
N ALA A 731 -15.12 2.90 -1.46
CA ALA A 731 -16.36 3.66 -1.50
C ALA A 731 -16.76 4.17 -0.11
N GLU A 732 -16.68 3.34 0.92
CA GLU A 732 -16.91 3.74 2.31
C GLU A 732 -15.93 4.80 2.78
N GLN A 733 -14.64 4.64 2.45
CA GLN A 733 -13.62 5.64 2.76
C GLN A 733 -13.90 6.97 2.07
N THR A 734 -14.21 6.94 0.77
CA THR A 734 -14.55 8.15 0.01
C THR A 734 -15.76 8.86 0.62
N ARG A 735 -16.81 8.11 0.98
CA ARG A 735 -17.99 8.65 1.68
C ARG A 735 -17.61 9.29 3.02
N HIS A 736 -16.83 8.59 3.83
CA HIS A 736 -16.43 9.09 5.13
C HIS A 736 -15.62 10.39 5.02
N GLN A 737 -14.77 10.52 4.00
CA GLN A 737 -14.04 11.74 3.74
C GLN A 737 -14.97 12.88 3.31
N TYR A 738 -15.97 12.63 2.46
CA TYR A 738 -17.00 13.61 2.12
C TYR A 738 -17.74 14.10 3.37
N ASP A 739 -18.22 13.18 4.22
CA ASP A 739 -18.94 13.52 5.44
C ASP A 739 -18.07 14.33 6.40
N THR A 740 -16.80 13.93 6.55
CA THR A 740 -15.84 14.61 7.42
C THR A 740 -15.53 16.02 6.93
N VAL A 741 -15.19 16.18 5.64
CA VAL A 741 -14.85 17.50 5.08
C VAL A 741 -16.06 18.42 5.05
N LEU A 742 -17.24 17.91 4.68
CA LEU A 742 -18.47 18.70 4.72
C LEU A 742 -18.80 19.15 6.15
N SER A 743 -18.74 18.23 7.12
CA SER A 743 -18.99 18.56 8.54
C SER A 743 -17.97 19.54 9.09
N ASP A 744 -16.68 19.38 8.79
CA ASP A 744 -15.62 20.28 9.24
C ASP A 744 -15.85 21.68 8.65
N VAL A 745 -16.04 21.80 7.32
CA VAL A 745 -16.24 23.11 6.68
C VAL A 745 -17.55 23.79 7.12
N ASP A 746 -18.65 23.05 7.23
CA ASP A 746 -19.94 23.58 7.70
C ASP A 746 -19.81 24.11 9.14
N ALA A 747 -19.14 23.37 10.04
CA ALA A 747 -18.93 23.81 11.42
C ALA A 747 -18.06 25.08 11.51
N GLU A 748 -17.02 25.19 10.66
CA GLU A 748 -16.17 26.39 10.60
C GLU A 748 -16.92 27.60 10.05
N LEU A 749 -17.79 27.40 9.04
CA LEU A 749 -18.66 28.45 8.50
C LEU A 749 -19.70 28.94 9.51
N GLU A 750 -20.29 28.02 10.29
CA GLU A 750 -21.21 28.36 11.37
C GLU A 750 -20.53 29.17 12.46
N ASP A 751 -19.33 28.79 12.89
CA ASP A 751 -18.56 29.53 13.90
C ASP A 751 -18.15 30.93 13.38
N GLU A 752 -17.76 31.06 12.10
CA GLU A 752 -17.48 32.37 11.49
C GLU A 752 -18.73 33.25 11.43
N THR A 753 -19.89 32.66 11.14
CA THR A 753 -21.18 33.37 11.14
C THR A 753 -21.52 33.87 12.55
N LEU A 754 -21.32 33.04 13.57
CA LEU A 754 -21.54 33.39 14.97
C LEU A 754 -20.59 34.50 15.44
N LEU A 755 -19.34 34.48 14.98
CA LEU A 755 -18.36 35.51 15.29
C LEU A 755 -18.77 36.88 14.70
N LYS A 756 -19.19 36.91 13.43
CA LYS A 756 -19.71 38.12 12.77
C LYS A 756 -20.94 38.67 13.48
N GLN A 757 -21.89 37.81 13.84
CA GLN A 757 -23.06 38.22 14.62
C GLN A 757 -22.69 38.80 16.00
N SER A 758 -21.68 38.23 16.67
CA SER A 758 -21.19 38.76 17.94
C SER A 758 -20.57 40.15 17.76
N ALA A 759 -19.80 40.36 16.69
CA ALA A 759 -19.21 41.65 16.37
C ALA A 759 -20.26 42.72 15.97
N ASP A 760 -21.29 42.32 15.22
CA ASP A 760 -22.42 43.20 14.87
C ASP A 760 -23.18 43.65 16.12
N GLN A 761 -23.34 42.77 17.11
CA GLN A 761 -23.96 43.10 18.39
C GLN A 761 -23.14 44.14 19.17
N VAL A 762 -21.81 43.97 19.27
CA VAL A 762 -20.94 44.97 19.91
C VAL A 762 -20.95 46.29 19.16
N THR A 763 -20.94 46.24 17.82
CA THR A 763 -21.09 47.43 16.98
C THR A 763 -22.38 48.18 17.32
N LYS A 764 -23.50 47.48 17.45
CA LYS A 764 -24.78 48.08 17.81
C LYS A 764 -24.76 48.71 19.21
N GLU A 765 -24.12 48.07 20.18
CA GLU A 765 -23.93 48.63 21.53
C GLU A 765 -23.08 49.91 21.50
N ILE A 766 -22.01 49.94 20.70
CA ILE A 766 -21.19 51.15 20.47
C ILE A 766 -22.04 52.26 19.85
N ASP A 767 -22.81 51.95 18.80
CA ASP A 767 -23.65 52.92 18.10
C ASP A 767 -24.77 53.47 19.02
N ASP A 768 -25.32 52.64 19.90
CA ASP A 768 -26.36 53.06 20.85
C ASP A 768 -25.79 53.94 21.98
N ILE A 769 -24.56 53.68 22.44
CA ILE A 769 -23.86 54.56 23.40
C ILE A 769 -23.46 55.89 22.75
N SER A 770 -22.97 55.86 21.50
CA SER A 770 -22.66 57.08 20.73
C SER A 770 -23.89 58.01 20.64
N LYS A 771 -25.08 57.45 20.36
CA LYS A 771 -26.34 58.22 20.38
C LYS A 771 -26.70 58.80 21.74
N MET A 772 -26.34 58.14 22.85
CA MET A 772 -26.57 58.69 24.19
C MET A 772 -25.66 59.89 24.47
N ILE A 773 -24.42 59.85 23.99
CA ILE A 773 -23.45 60.96 24.10
C ILE A 773 -23.91 62.15 23.24
N ASP A 774 -24.39 61.91 22.03
CA ASP A 774 -24.88 62.93 21.09
C ASP A 774 -26.22 63.58 21.49
N SER A 775 -26.80 63.21 22.64
CA SER A 775 -28.06 63.79 23.10
C SER A 775 -27.93 65.29 23.43
N THR A 776 -28.99 66.06 23.19
CA THR A 776 -28.99 67.50 23.46
C THR A 776 -28.88 67.75 24.97
N ASP A 777 -27.69 68.11 25.44
CA ASP A 777 -27.32 68.33 26.85
C ASP A 777 -27.20 67.03 27.69
N PRO A 778 -26.14 66.23 27.47
CA PRO A 778 -25.96 64.98 28.18
C PRO A 778 -25.67 65.23 29.67
N GLU A 779 -26.45 64.63 30.56
CA GLU A 779 -26.19 64.74 32.00
C GLU A 779 -24.82 64.16 32.34
N LYS A 780 -24.00 64.93 33.06
CA LYS A 780 -22.64 64.53 33.47
C LYS A 780 -22.59 63.17 34.18
N SER A 781 -23.63 62.85 34.96
CA SER A 781 -23.77 61.55 35.64
C SER A 781 -23.85 60.37 34.65
N ILE A 782 -24.48 60.57 33.49
CA ILE A 782 -24.61 59.56 32.44
C ILE A 782 -23.25 59.38 31.75
N LEU A 783 -22.57 60.47 31.38
CA LEU A 783 -21.23 60.42 30.77
C LEU A 783 -20.20 59.75 31.71
N ASP A 784 -20.25 60.07 33.01
CA ASP A 784 -19.42 59.41 34.04
C ASP A 784 -19.70 57.90 34.14
N THR A 785 -20.96 57.50 33.98
CA THR A 785 -21.36 56.08 34.03
C THR A 785 -20.85 55.34 32.81
N ILE A 786 -21.00 55.94 31.62
CA ILE A 786 -20.47 55.40 30.36
C ILE A 786 -18.95 55.23 30.45
N ALA A 787 -18.23 56.24 30.95
CA ALA A 787 -16.78 56.20 31.09
C ALA A 787 -16.30 55.13 32.08
N LYS A 788 -17.00 54.95 33.21
CA LYS A 788 -16.58 54.04 34.29
C LYS A 788 -17.07 52.61 34.15
N SER A 789 -18.15 52.39 33.42
CA SER A 789 -18.82 51.08 33.30
C SER A 789 -18.86 50.58 31.87
N ASP A 790 -19.49 51.34 30.96
CA ASP A 790 -19.84 50.83 29.63
C ASP A 790 -18.62 50.71 28.71
N ILE A 791 -17.70 51.69 28.71
CA ILE A 791 -16.45 51.61 27.95
C ILE A 791 -15.56 50.44 28.41
N PRO A 792 -15.29 50.23 29.72
CA PRO A 792 -14.60 49.03 30.18
C PRO A 792 -15.31 47.71 29.81
N ALA A 793 -16.64 47.68 29.84
CA ALA A 793 -17.42 46.51 29.45
C ALA A 793 -17.27 46.20 27.96
N LEU A 794 -17.38 47.21 27.09
CA LEU A 794 -17.14 47.08 25.65
C LEU A 794 -15.71 46.62 25.34
N LYS A 795 -14.70 47.19 26.01
CA LYS A 795 -13.29 46.73 25.90
C LYS A 795 -13.14 45.26 26.24
N ALA A 796 -13.78 44.81 27.32
CA ALA A 796 -13.74 43.40 27.71
C ALA A 796 -14.44 42.49 26.69
N GLN A 797 -15.57 42.92 26.11
CA GLN A 797 -16.26 42.18 25.04
C GLN A 797 -15.41 42.10 23.76
N ILE A 798 -14.81 43.22 23.32
CA ILE A 798 -13.92 43.25 22.13
C ILE A 798 -12.70 42.35 22.35
N ASN A 799 -12.08 42.36 23.53
CA ASN A 799 -10.96 41.46 23.83
C ASN A 799 -11.37 39.98 23.79
N ARG A 800 -12.58 39.62 24.25
CA ARG A 800 -13.09 38.25 24.10
C ARG A 800 -13.28 37.88 22.63
N ILE A 801 -13.75 38.80 21.79
CA ILE A 801 -13.88 38.58 20.34
C ILE A 801 -12.49 38.37 19.71
N LYS A 802 -11.49 39.17 20.11
CA LYS A 802 -10.09 38.96 19.67
C LYS A 802 -9.53 37.60 20.06
N ASP A 803 -9.72 37.20 21.31
CA ASP A 803 -9.28 35.88 21.78
C ASP A 803 -9.97 34.76 21.01
N ARG A 804 -11.27 34.92 20.70
CA ARG A 804 -12.02 33.97 19.85
C ARG A 804 -11.47 33.95 18.42
N ILE A 805 -11.14 35.09 17.82
CA ILE A 805 -10.52 35.17 16.48
C ILE A 805 -9.20 34.40 16.45
N VAL A 806 -8.32 34.64 17.43
CA VAL A 806 -7.01 33.96 17.49
C VAL A 806 -7.17 32.46 17.68
N ASN A 807 -8.06 32.04 18.57
CA ASN A 807 -8.32 30.61 18.81
C ASN A 807 -8.95 29.93 17.60
N ALA A 808 -9.92 30.59 16.95
CA ALA A 808 -10.58 30.10 15.75
C ALA A 808 -9.60 29.97 14.58
N ASP A 809 -8.77 30.99 14.34
CA ASP A 809 -7.77 30.94 13.28
C ASP A 809 -6.69 29.86 13.53
N ALA A 810 -6.39 29.55 14.80
CA ALA A 810 -5.50 28.45 15.16
C ALA A 810 -6.15 27.07 14.98
N SER A 811 -7.45 26.91 15.26
CA SER A 811 -8.15 25.62 15.24
C SER A 811 -8.74 25.24 13.88
N ARG A 812 -9.14 26.21 13.06
CA ARG A 812 -9.79 25.98 11.76
C ARG A 812 -8.80 25.48 10.71
N LYS A 813 -9.25 24.58 9.83
CA LYS A 813 -8.48 23.99 8.74
C LYS A 813 -8.80 24.59 7.38
N HIS A 814 -10.04 25.04 7.15
CA HIS A 814 -10.53 25.39 5.82
C HIS A 814 -10.94 26.87 5.69
N VAL A 815 -11.49 27.48 6.73
CA VAL A 815 -12.01 28.86 6.70
C VAL A 815 -11.08 29.81 7.45
N THR A 816 -10.63 30.89 6.78
CA THR A 816 -9.95 32.02 7.43
C THR A 816 -10.94 32.95 8.11
N THR A 817 -10.57 33.44 9.28
CA THR A 817 -11.31 34.49 10.02
C THR A 817 -11.01 35.86 9.42
N ASP A 818 -11.99 36.76 9.30
CA ASP A 818 -11.75 38.12 8.81
C ASP A 818 -11.05 38.98 9.90
N PRO A 819 -9.77 39.35 9.74
CA PRO A 819 -9.04 40.11 10.76
C PRO A 819 -9.57 41.54 10.92
N LYS A 820 -10.30 42.06 9.92
CA LYS A 820 -10.87 43.41 9.97
C LYS A 820 -11.95 43.54 11.04
N ILE A 821 -12.57 42.44 11.46
CA ILE A 821 -13.60 42.46 12.51
C ILE A 821 -13.05 43.09 13.80
N ALA A 822 -11.85 42.70 14.22
CA ALA A 822 -11.23 43.25 15.42
C ALA A 822 -10.80 44.71 15.21
N GLU A 823 -10.16 45.01 14.07
CA GLU A 823 -9.68 46.35 13.74
C GLU A 823 -10.82 47.36 13.65
N ASP A 824 -11.94 47.01 13.01
CA ASP A 824 -13.12 47.85 12.87
C ASP A 824 -13.79 48.15 14.23
N LEU A 825 -13.89 47.14 15.10
CA LEU A 825 -14.42 47.33 16.46
C LEU A 825 -13.52 48.22 17.32
N GLU A 826 -12.21 48.07 17.23
CA GLU A 826 -11.25 48.92 17.92
C GLU A 826 -11.31 50.37 17.44
N ASN A 827 -11.38 50.58 16.12
CA ASN A 827 -11.48 51.89 15.53
C ASN A 827 -12.78 52.59 15.95
N LYS A 828 -13.90 51.86 15.97
CA LYS A 828 -15.19 52.39 16.45
C LYS A 828 -15.17 52.71 17.95
N LEU A 829 -14.57 51.87 18.77
CA LEU A 829 -14.42 52.14 20.19
C LEU A 829 -13.54 53.37 20.45
N ALA A 830 -12.40 53.50 19.76
CA ALA A 830 -11.52 54.65 19.90
C ALA A 830 -12.23 55.96 19.49
N LYS A 831 -13.07 55.91 18.45
CA LYS A 831 -13.93 57.03 18.07
C LYS A 831 -14.93 57.39 19.17
N LEU A 832 -15.60 56.40 19.75
CA LEU A 832 -16.54 56.60 20.86
C LEU A 832 -15.85 57.19 22.10
N GLU A 833 -14.64 56.74 22.43
CA GLU A 833 -13.85 57.30 23.54
C GLU A 833 -13.48 58.77 23.31
N ALA A 834 -13.14 59.13 22.07
CA ALA A 834 -12.88 60.52 21.72
C ALA A 834 -14.14 61.39 21.78
N GLU A 835 -15.28 60.90 21.30
CA GLU A 835 -16.58 61.57 21.41
C GLU A 835 -16.98 61.77 22.89
N LEU A 836 -16.76 60.75 23.74
CA LEU A 836 -17.01 60.82 25.17
C LEU A 836 -16.11 61.83 25.89
N ASP A 837 -14.81 61.83 25.60
CA ASP A 837 -13.85 62.77 26.20
C ASP A 837 -14.16 64.22 25.82
N ASP A 838 -14.62 64.47 24.60
CA ASP A 838 -15.04 65.80 24.14
C ASP A 838 -16.33 66.26 24.83
N ALA A 839 -17.31 65.35 24.97
CA ALA A 839 -18.56 65.61 25.69
C ALA A 839 -18.31 65.91 27.18
N ILE A 840 -17.44 65.12 27.85
CA ILE A 840 -17.07 65.35 29.26
C ILE A 840 -16.39 66.71 29.42
N LYS A 841 -15.43 67.06 28.54
CA LYS A 841 -14.79 68.38 28.58
C LYS A 841 -15.79 69.51 28.40
N THR A 842 -16.72 69.37 27.46
CA THR A 842 -17.77 70.36 27.24
C THR A 842 -18.67 70.52 28.47
N CYS A 843 -19.06 69.42 29.12
CA CYS A 843 -19.81 69.46 30.39
C CYS A 843 -18.99 70.06 31.55
N ASP A 844 -17.70 69.74 31.66
CA ASP A 844 -16.81 70.31 32.68
C ASP A 844 -16.61 71.82 32.48
N GLU A 845 -16.48 72.25 31.22
CA GLU A 845 -16.42 73.67 30.85
C GLU A 845 -17.75 74.38 31.17
N HIS A 846 -18.90 73.76 30.87
CA HIS A 846 -20.21 74.29 31.24
C HIS A 846 -20.38 74.40 32.75
N ASP A 847 -20.06 73.35 33.53
CA ASP A 847 -20.12 73.36 34.99
C ASP A 847 -19.20 74.43 35.58
N LYS A 848 -18.02 74.61 34.99
CA LYS A 848 -17.07 75.66 35.38
C LYS A 848 -17.62 77.05 35.09
N GLU A 849 -18.24 77.27 33.93
CA GLU A 849 -18.88 78.54 33.60
C GLU A 849 -20.07 78.84 34.54
N GLN A 850 -20.89 77.84 34.87
CA GLN A 850 -21.96 77.94 35.85
C GLN A 850 -21.43 78.26 37.26
N LEU A 851 -20.32 77.63 37.67
CA LEU A 851 -19.66 77.93 38.94
C LEU A 851 -19.14 79.36 38.96
N ILE A 852 -18.49 79.84 37.88
CA ILE A 852 -18.04 81.23 37.75
C ILE A 852 -19.23 82.19 37.84
N LEU A 853 -20.35 81.89 37.18
CA LEU A 853 -21.58 82.70 37.25
C LEU A 853 -22.16 82.73 38.67
N SER A 854 -22.20 81.60 39.39
CA SER A 854 -22.71 81.54 40.76
C SER A 854 -21.79 82.31 41.73
N LEU A 855 -20.46 82.19 41.57
CA LEU A 855 -19.48 82.92 42.37
C LEU A 855 -19.55 84.42 42.11
N LYS A 856 -19.72 84.83 40.85
CA LYS A 856 -19.98 86.23 40.49
C LYS A 856 -21.25 86.75 41.15
N LEU A 857 -22.34 85.97 41.14
CA LEU A 857 -23.59 86.34 41.78
C LEU A 857 -23.43 86.48 43.30
N ASN A 858 -22.73 85.54 43.95
CA ASN A 858 -22.44 85.59 45.38
C ASN A 858 -21.62 86.84 45.74
N ILE A 859 -20.58 87.16 44.95
CA ILE A 859 -19.79 88.39 45.14
C ILE A 859 -20.67 89.63 44.97
N SER A 860 -21.54 89.68 43.97
CA SER A 860 -22.46 90.82 43.80
C SER A 860 -23.49 90.93 44.92
N GLN A 861 -23.93 89.82 45.52
CA GLN A 861 -24.75 89.86 46.73
C GLN A 861 -23.97 90.46 47.91
N PHE A 862 -22.68 90.14 48.05
CA PHE A 862 -21.82 90.75 49.05
C PHE A 862 -21.62 92.27 48.84
N GLU A 863 -21.55 92.75 47.59
CA GLU A 863 -21.48 94.18 47.29
C GLU A 863 -22.75 94.96 47.68
N GLN A 864 -23.92 94.31 47.63
CA GLN A 864 -25.21 94.95 47.93
C GLN A 864 -25.56 94.93 49.42
N LEU A 865 -24.83 94.17 50.24
CA LEU A 865 -25.03 94.09 51.68
C LEU A 865 -24.42 95.32 52.37
N PRO A 866 -25.12 95.93 53.35
CA PRO A 866 -24.51 96.92 54.23
C PRO A 866 -23.23 96.38 54.89
N LEU A 867 -22.17 97.18 54.94
CA LEU A 867 -20.82 96.74 55.33
C LEU A 867 -20.73 96.15 56.75
N ASP A 868 -21.68 96.43 57.65
CA ASP A 868 -21.78 95.81 58.97
C ASP A 868 -22.32 94.39 58.98
N GLN A 869 -23.16 94.05 58.00
CA GLN A 869 -23.78 92.72 57.92
C GLN A 869 -22.91 91.72 57.15
N LEU A 870 -21.89 92.20 56.43
CA LEU A 870 -20.93 91.36 55.73
C LEU A 870 -19.97 90.68 56.71
N LYS A 871 -19.93 89.34 56.77
CA LYS A 871 -19.04 88.62 57.70
C LYS A 871 -17.68 88.32 57.07
N PRO A 872 -16.56 88.48 57.81
CA PRO A 872 -15.23 88.16 57.30
C PRO A 872 -15.04 86.68 56.91
N ASP A 873 -15.73 85.77 57.57
CA ASP A 873 -15.62 84.32 57.31
C ASP A 873 -16.32 83.89 56.01
N ASP A 874 -17.38 84.59 55.60
CA ASP A 874 -18.09 84.32 54.34
C ASP A 874 -17.22 84.73 53.14
N LEU A 875 -16.50 85.86 53.25
CA LEU A 875 -15.51 86.31 52.26
C LEU A 875 -14.31 85.36 52.16
N LYS A 876 -13.82 84.84 53.30
CA LYS A 876 -12.75 83.82 53.30
C LYS A 876 -13.20 82.50 52.69
N THR A 877 -14.46 82.13 52.86
CA THR A 877 -15.02 80.90 52.29
C THR A 877 -15.10 81.01 50.77
N ALA A 878 -15.64 82.12 50.24
CA ALA A 878 -15.66 82.40 48.80
C ALA A 878 -14.25 82.50 48.19
N GLU A 879 -13.31 83.16 48.87
CA GLU A 879 -11.90 83.24 48.44
C GLU A 879 -11.26 81.86 48.34
N LYS A 880 -11.51 80.99 49.33
CA LYS A 880 -11.01 79.61 49.34
C LYS A 880 -11.62 78.78 48.21
N GLU A 881 -12.91 78.96 47.93
CA GLU A 881 -13.62 78.26 46.86
C GLU A 881 -13.15 78.70 45.47
N ILE A 882 -12.89 80.00 45.26
CA ILE A 882 -12.30 80.54 44.03
C ILE A 882 -10.88 80.02 43.83
N THR A 883 -10.05 80.06 44.88
CA THR A 883 -8.63 79.65 44.81
C THR A 883 -8.48 78.15 44.53
N ASN A 884 -9.39 77.32 45.05
CA ASN A 884 -9.31 75.87 44.87
C ASN A 884 -9.89 75.39 43.53
N SER A 885 -10.87 76.10 42.98
CA SER A 885 -11.69 75.59 41.86
C SER A 885 -11.42 76.29 40.51
N LEU A 886 -10.73 77.44 40.50
CA LEU A 886 -10.47 78.23 39.29
C LEU A 886 -8.96 78.40 39.02
N LYS A 887 -8.61 78.59 37.74
CA LYS A 887 -7.22 78.87 37.35
C LYS A 887 -6.82 80.30 37.76
N PRO A 888 -5.52 80.59 37.98
CA PRO A 888 -5.06 81.90 38.47
C PRO A 888 -5.58 83.10 37.67
N GLU A 889 -5.59 83.01 36.33
CA GLU A 889 -6.04 84.09 35.44
C GLU A 889 -7.54 84.40 35.56
N GLU A 890 -8.36 83.40 35.89
CA GLU A 890 -9.81 83.53 36.03
C GLU A 890 -10.22 83.86 37.47
N ALA A 891 -9.42 83.40 38.43
CA ALA A 891 -9.56 83.68 39.84
C ALA A 891 -9.17 85.14 40.18
N GLU A 892 -8.11 85.67 39.56
CA GLU A 892 -7.57 87.01 39.82
C GLU A 892 -8.63 88.15 39.82
N PRO A 893 -9.51 88.29 38.82
CA PRO A 893 -10.52 89.35 38.85
C PRO A 893 -11.58 89.18 39.95
N LEU A 894 -11.93 87.93 40.31
CA LEU A 894 -12.89 87.65 41.40
C LEU A 894 -12.24 87.84 42.78
N LEU A 895 -10.97 87.46 42.93
CA LEU A 895 -10.18 87.63 44.15
C LEU A 895 -9.88 89.11 44.43
N ALA A 896 -9.53 89.88 43.41
CA ALA A 896 -9.34 91.33 43.53
C ALA A 896 -10.61 92.00 44.08
N LYS A 897 -11.77 91.57 43.61
CA LYS A 897 -13.06 92.09 44.03
C LYS A 897 -13.44 91.72 45.48
N ILE A 898 -13.10 90.51 45.93
CA ILE A 898 -13.20 90.13 47.35
C ILE A 898 -12.24 90.96 48.22
N GLN A 899 -11.03 91.23 47.73
CA GLN A 899 -10.05 92.03 48.47
C GLN A 899 -10.49 93.49 48.62
N GLU A 900 -11.08 94.10 47.58
CA GLU A 900 -11.70 95.42 47.66
C GLU A 900 -12.82 95.48 48.71
N LEU A 901 -13.71 94.47 48.75
CA LEU A 901 -14.76 94.38 49.77
C LEU A 901 -14.19 94.21 51.18
N ARG A 902 -13.08 93.46 51.33
CA ARG A 902 -12.38 93.28 52.60
C ARG A 902 -11.76 94.58 53.10
N ASP A 903 -11.11 95.33 52.22
CA ASP A 903 -10.48 96.60 52.56
C ASP A 903 -11.53 97.68 52.88
N ALA A 904 -12.63 97.71 52.11
CA ALA A 904 -13.77 98.59 52.38
C ALA A 904 -14.45 98.27 53.72
N LYS A 905 -14.65 96.97 54.04
CA LYS A 905 -15.19 96.55 55.33
C LYS A 905 -14.27 96.93 56.49
N ARG A 906 -12.96 96.71 56.34
CA ARG A 906 -11.98 97.08 57.36
C ARG A 906 -11.99 98.58 57.64
N ALA A 907 -12.08 99.40 56.60
CA ALA A 907 -12.19 100.85 56.75
C ALA A 907 -13.49 101.28 57.44
N ASP A 908 -14.63 100.64 57.15
CA ASP A 908 -15.91 100.91 57.84
C ASP A 908 -15.88 100.48 59.31
N ASP A 909 -15.32 99.31 59.63
CA ASP A 909 -15.17 98.82 61.00
C ASP A 909 -14.21 99.73 61.82
N GLU A 910 -13.11 100.18 61.22
CA GLU A 910 -12.18 101.16 61.82
C GLU A 910 -12.86 102.53 62.03
N ALA A 911 -13.66 103.01 61.06
CA ALA A 911 -14.44 104.24 61.17
C ALA A 911 -15.54 104.15 62.24
N ARG A 912 -16.22 103.00 62.37
CA ARG A 912 -17.21 102.76 63.44
C ARG A 912 -16.55 102.65 64.81
N SER A 913 -15.38 102.04 64.92
CA SER A 913 -14.61 102.04 66.17
C SER A 913 -14.24 103.46 66.59
N ALA A 914 -13.76 104.28 65.64
CA ALA A 914 -13.46 105.69 65.91
C ALA A 914 -14.72 106.52 66.26
N ALA A 915 -15.86 106.22 65.64
CA ALA A 915 -17.14 106.83 66.00
C ALA A 915 -17.64 106.37 67.39
N HIS A 916 -17.42 105.10 67.76
CA HIS A 916 -17.71 104.57 69.08
C HIS A 916 -16.82 105.22 70.16
N ASP A 917 -15.53 105.39 69.90
CA ASP A 917 -14.58 106.07 70.80
C ASP A 917 -14.95 107.56 71.01
N ASN A 918 -15.48 108.22 69.98
CA ASN A 918 -16.03 109.58 70.08
C ASN A 918 -17.34 109.66 70.88
N LEU A 919 -18.18 108.61 70.85
CA LEU A 919 -19.46 108.54 71.57
C LEU A 919 -19.24 108.29 73.08
N VAL A 920 -18.23 107.48 73.43
CA VAL A 920 -17.79 107.23 74.81
C VAL A 920 -17.28 108.51 75.51
N SER A 921 -16.82 109.51 74.75
CA SER A 921 -16.34 110.78 75.28
C SER A 921 -17.44 111.80 75.65
N LEU A 922 -18.69 111.59 75.20
CA LEU A 922 -19.85 112.44 75.51
C LEU A 922 -20.78 111.86 76.61
N GLU A 923 -20.58 110.61 77.03
CA GLU A 923 -21.39 109.95 78.08
C GLU A 923 -20.86 110.15 79.51
N LYS A 924 -19.84 110.99 79.73
CA LYS A 924 -19.21 111.22 81.05
C LYS A 924 -19.80 112.37 81.89
N GLU A 925 -20.93 112.96 81.47
CA GLU A 925 -21.63 114.06 82.16
C GLU A 925 -23.12 113.80 82.47
N ALA A 926 -23.55 112.52 82.48
CA ALA A 926 -24.88 112.14 82.98
C ALA A 926 -24.85 110.75 83.66
N GLU A 927 -24.58 110.72 84.97
CA GLU A 927 -24.80 109.56 85.86
C GLU A 927 -25.90 109.91 86.88
N ASP A 928 -26.96 109.09 86.99
CA ASP A 928 -27.26 108.27 88.20
C ASP A 928 -28.67 107.61 88.14
N VAL A 929 -28.79 106.41 88.75
CA VAL A 929 -30.01 105.65 89.17
C VAL A 929 -30.67 104.60 88.23
N THR A 930 -29.99 103.45 88.13
CA THR A 930 -30.41 102.04 88.41
C THR A 930 -31.75 101.41 87.92
N ALA A 931 -31.62 100.48 86.95
CA ALA A 931 -31.78 99.00 87.02
C ALA A 931 -33.10 98.25 87.38
N LYS A 932 -33.48 97.33 86.45
CA LYS A 932 -34.03 95.94 86.56
C LYS A 932 -35.45 95.59 86.03
N GLU A 933 -35.41 94.73 84.99
CA GLU A 933 -36.17 93.50 84.69
C GLU A 933 -37.65 93.47 84.19
N SER A 934 -37.78 92.82 83.00
CA SER A 934 -38.74 91.78 82.58
C SER A 934 -39.90 92.06 81.57
N ALA A 935 -39.71 91.48 80.37
CA ALA A 935 -40.62 90.61 79.60
C ALA A 935 -41.84 91.10 78.75
N LYS A 936 -41.75 90.73 77.44
CA LYS A 936 -42.76 90.14 76.50
C LYS A 936 -43.93 90.99 75.94
N LYS A 937 -44.02 91.09 74.58
CA LYS A 937 -45.03 90.39 73.72
C LYS A 937 -44.92 90.62 72.18
N LYS A 938 -45.00 89.51 71.41
CA LYS A 938 -45.64 89.29 70.06
C LYS A 938 -45.03 90.01 68.82
N LYS A 939 -44.96 89.46 67.59
CA LYS A 939 -45.62 88.33 66.90
C LYS A 939 -44.90 88.02 65.54
N LYS A 940 -44.88 86.73 65.13
CA LYS A 940 -44.86 86.16 63.74
C LYS A 940 -43.61 86.42 62.86
N ASP A 941 -43.05 85.46 62.10
CA ASP A 941 -43.71 84.42 61.30
C ASP A 941 -42.87 83.14 61.05
N LYS A 942 -43.61 82.03 60.89
CA LYS A 942 -43.38 80.81 60.07
C LYS A 942 -42.05 80.04 60.19
N LYS A 943 -42.04 79.03 61.08
CA LYS A 943 -41.06 77.93 61.05
C LYS A 943 -41.40 76.99 59.88
N LYS A 944 -40.43 76.75 59.00
CA LYS A 944 -40.56 75.91 57.80
C LYS A 944 -40.36 74.40 58.04
N PHE A 945 -39.87 73.99 59.22
CA PHE A 945 -39.47 72.60 59.48
C PHE A 945 -39.88 72.12 60.88
N ILE A 946 -40.14 70.81 60.99
CA ILE A 946 -40.30 70.08 62.25
C ILE A 946 -39.10 69.15 62.39
N CYS A 947 -38.19 69.45 63.33
CA CYS A 947 -37.11 68.54 63.67
C CYS A 947 -37.62 67.55 64.73
N THR A 948 -37.60 66.26 64.42
CA THR A 948 -38.00 65.18 65.33
C THR A 948 -36.94 64.10 65.37
N GLN A 949 -36.97 63.25 66.40
CA GLN A 949 -36.14 62.05 66.48
C GLN A 949 -36.61 61.00 65.45
N ALA A 950 -35.72 60.08 65.07
CA ALA A 950 -36.07 58.93 64.25
C ALA A 950 -37.14 58.06 64.94
N PRO A 951 -38.15 57.54 64.21
CA PRO A 951 -39.21 56.74 64.80
C PRO A 951 -38.67 55.47 65.48
N LEU A 952 -39.23 55.15 66.64
CA LEU A 952 -39.01 53.88 67.33
C LEU A 952 -40.19 52.95 67.05
N ASN A 953 -40.02 51.63 67.20
CA ASN A 953 -41.07 50.64 66.93
C ASN A 953 -42.41 50.94 67.64
N GLY A 954 -42.36 51.54 68.84
CA GLY A 954 -43.55 51.91 69.61
C GLY A 954 -44.17 53.28 69.26
N THR A 955 -43.52 54.08 68.41
CA THR A 955 -43.95 55.47 68.10
C THR A 955 -44.19 55.71 66.61
N ILE A 956 -44.22 54.66 65.78
CA ILE A 956 -44.45 54.77 64.32
C ILE A 956 -45.81 55.41 64.03
N GLU A 957 -46.86 54.97 64.73
CA GLU A 957 -48.21 55.51 64.54
C GLU A 957 -48.29 57.00 64.90
N ASP A 958 -47.61 57.42 65.97
CA ASP A 958 -47.60 58.81 66.42
C ASP A 958 -46.77 59.72 65.49
N PHE A 959 -45.69 59.18 64.90
CA PHE A 959 -44.93 59.87 63.86
C PHE A 959 -45.80 60.16 62.62
N TRP A 960 -46.54 59.17 62.12
CA TRP A 960 -47.43 59.38 60.97
C TRP A 960 -48.64 60.27 61.31
N LYS A 961 -49.15 60.24 62.55
CA LYS A 961 -50.14 61.24 63.02
C LYS A 961 -49.58 62.65 62.93
N MET A 962 -48.34 62.88 63.38
CA MET A 962 -47.71 64.18 63.31
C MET A 962 -47.57 64.68 61.87
N VAL A 963 -47.14 63.82 60.94
CA VAL A 963 -47.00 64.13 59.50
C VAL A 963 -48.34 64.54 58.89
N ILE A 964 -49.40 63.75 59.11
CA ILE A 964 -50.73 63.99 58.55
C ILE A 964 -51.38 65.25 59.14
N VAL A 965 -51.37 65.40 60.48
CA VAL A 965 -52.01 66.54 61.16
C VAL A 965 -51.31 67.86 60.81
N SER A 966 -50.00 67.82 60.59
CA SER A 966 -49.21 69.01 60.23
C SER A 966 -49.22 69.30 58.71
N GLY A 967 -49.79 68.41 57.90
CA GLY A 967 -49.83 68.56 56.44
C GLY A 967 -48.46 68.53 55.77
N LEU A 968 -47.55 67.68 56.24
CA LEU A 968 -46.20 67.59 55.68
C LEU A 968 -46.19 66.72 54.41
N GLU A 969 -45.61 67.26 53.33
CA GLU A 969 -45.43 66.55 52.05
C GLU A 969 -44.05 65.89 51.92
N TYR A 970 -43.05 66.37 52.67
CA TYR A 970 -41.66 65.92 52.58
C TYR A 970 -41.11 65.49 53.94
N ILE A 971 -40.43 64.35 53.97
CA ILE A 971 -39.69 63.84 55.14
C ILE A 971 -38.23 63.67 54.74
N VAL A 972 -37.32 64.35 55.45
CA VAL A 972 -35.87 64.25 55.22
C VAL A 972 -35.26 63.40 56.34
N MET A 973 -34.78 62.20 56.01
CA MET A 973 -34.11 61.29 56.93
C MET A 973 -32.59 61.40 56.74
N LEU A 974 -31.85 61.70 57.82
CA LEU A 974 -30.41 61.98 57.78
C LEU A 974 -29.57 60.85 58.44
N CYS A 975 -30.13 59.64 58.52
CA CYS A 975 -29.47 58.46 59.09
C CYS A 975 -29.95 57.19 58.40
N GLU A 976 -29.14 56.14 58.40
CA GLU A 976 -29.57 54.81 57.96
C GLU A 976 -30.41 54.11 59.04
N LEU A 977 -31.19 53.08 58.67
CA LEU A 977 -31.97 52.29 59.63
C LEU A 977 -31.07 51.58 60.65
N VAL A 978 -29.92 51.07 60.19
CA VAL A 978 -28.90 50.40 61.00
C VAL A 978 -27.53 50.97 60.64
N GLU A 979 -26.84 51.53 61.62
CA GLU A 979 -25.48 52.04 61.46
C GLU A 979 -24.52 51.31 62.39
N LYS A 980 -23.40 50.82 61.84
CA LYS A 980 -22.37 50.09 62.60
C LYS A 980 -22.95 48.95 63.45
N GLY A 981 -23.96 48.24 62.90
CA GLY A 981 -24.63 47.11 63.53
C GLY A 981 -25.61 47.45 64.66
N LYS A 982 -25.92 48.74 64.89
CA LYS A 982 -26.91 49.17 65.90
C LYS A 982 -28.12 49.82 65.22
N PRO A 983 -29.37 49.46 65.58
CA PRO A 983 -30.56 50.10 65.03
C PRO A 983 -30.64 51.56 65.47
N LYS A 984 -30.80 52.47 64.50
CA LYS A 984 -30.91 53.92 64.70
C LYS A 984 -32.33 54.44 64.44
N SER A 985 -33.07 53.77 63.57
CA SER A 985 -34.47 54.05 63.28
C SER A 985 -35.23 52.75 63.10
N ALA A 986 -36.52 52.75 63.45
CA ALA A 986 -37.44 51.69 63.05
C ALA A 986 -37.81 51.83 61.56
N GLU A 987 -38.24 50.73 60.94
CA GLU A 987 -38.82 50.74 59.60
C GLU A 987 -40.23 51.34 59.66
N TYR A 988 -40.34 52.65 59.42
CA TYR A 988 -41.61 53.37 59.45
C TYR A 988 -42.23 53.58 58.05
N PHE A 989 -41.67 52.96 57.00
CA PHE A 989 -42.18 52.93 55.63
C PHE A 989 -41.84 51.58 54.94
N PRO A 990 -42.56 51.15 53.88
CA PRO A 990 -42.26 49.90 53.16
C PRO A 990 -40.91 49.96 52.42
N LEU A 991 -40.07 48.93 52.50
CA LEU A 991 -38.73 48.93 51.87
C LEU A 991 -38.76 48.63 50.37
N LYS A 992 -39.66 47.76 49.89
CA LYS A 992 -39.76 47.40 48.47
C LYS A 992 -40.81 48.23 47.75
N ILE A 993 -40.54 48.54 46.49
CA ILE A 993 -41.50 49.23 45.62
C ILE A 993 -42.72 48.31 45.40
N GLY A 994 -43.93 48.87 45.48
CA GLY A 994 -45.20 48.17 45.40
C GLY A 994 -45.71 47.61 46.73
N ASP A 995 -44.86 47.52 47.76
CA ASP A 995 -45.29 47.02 49.07
C ASP A 995 -46.09 48.08 49.84
N THR A 996 -47.04 47.59 50.65
CA THR A 996 -47.89 48.42 51.52
C THR A 996 -47.68 48.07 52.98
N MET A 997 -47.66 49.08 53.85
CA MET A 997 -47.54 48.93 55.30
C MET A 997 -48.68 49.66 56.00
N LYS A 998 -49.37 48.99 56.91
CA LYS A 998 -50.40 49.58 57.77
C LYS A 998 -49.80 50.12 59.06
N THR A 999 -50.07 51.36 59.40
CA THR A 999 -49.66 51.97 60.67
C THR A 999 -50.87 52.07 61.61
N GLY A 1000 -51.05 51.02 62.42
CA GLY A 1000 -52.20 50.92 63.32
C GLY A 1000 -53.55 51.01 62.59
N LYS A 1001 -54.45 51.87 63.07
CA LYS A 1001 -55.74 52.18 62.43
C LYS A 1001 -55.74 53.51 61.66
N LEU A 1002 -54.58 54.16 61.52
CA LEU A 1002 -54.47 55.54 61.05
C LEU A 1002 -54.44 55.63 59.52
N CYS A 1003 -53.46 55.00 58.88
CA CYS A 1003 -53.28 55.05 57.42
C CYS A 1003 -52.53 53.81 56.88
N THR A 1004 -52.56 53.63 55.56
CA THR A 1004 -51.75 52.64 54.83
C THR A 1004 -50.77 53.39 53.94
N ILE A 1005 -49.49 53.01 54.00
CA ILE A 1005 -48.39 53.65 53.26
C ILE A 1005 -47.96 52.69 52.16
N THR A 1006 -47.82 53.19 50.93
CA THR A 1006 -47.38 52.44 49.76
C THR A 1006 -46.11 53.07 49.20
N LYS A 1007 -45.10 52.28 48.88
CA LYS A 1007 -43.90 52.78 48.19
C LYS A 1007 -44.09 52.65 46.69
N GLU A 1008 -44.29 53.75 45.97
CA GLU A 1008 -44.58 53.73 44.52
C GLU A 1008 -43.32 53.68 43.64
N SER A 1009 -42.23 54.30 44.09
CA SER A 1009 -40.93 54.28 43.42
C SER A 1009 -39.80 54.52 44.43
N SER A 1010 -38.56 54.20 44.06
CA SER A 1010 -37.37 54.75 44.72
C SER A 1010 -36.36 55.12 43.67
N VAL A 1011 -35.82 56.32 43.80
CA VAL A 1011 -34.67 56.80 43.04
C VAL A 1011 -33.47 56.73 43.97
N ASP A 1012 -32.52 55.85 43.67
CA ASP A 1012 -31.27 55.75 44.42
C ASP A 1012 -30.32 56.83 43.90
N VAL A 1013 -30.14 57.90 44.69
CA VAL A 1013 -29.24 59.01 44.35
C VAL A 1013 -27.87 58.71 44.98
N SER A 1014 -27.27 57.58 44.59
CA SER A 1014 -25.91 57.20 44.99
C SER A 1014 -24.97 57.18 43.78
N GLY A 1015 -24.84 58.36 43.17
CA GLY A 1015 -23.79 58.71 42.22
C GLY A 1015 -23.42 60.18 42.42
N LYS A 1016 -22.32 60.42 43.14
CA LYS A 1016 -21.69 61.72 43.47
C LYS A 1016 -22.49 62.67 44.38
N ILE A 1017 -21.96 62.84 45.61
CA ILE A 1017 -21.51 64.17 46.02
C ILE A 1017 -19.99 64.14 45.93
#